data_AF-A0A094AG22-F1
#
_entry.id   AF-A0A094AG22-F1
#
_cell.length_a   1.000
_cell.length_b   1.000
_cell.length_c   1.000
_cell.angle_alpha   90.00
_cell.angle_beta   90.00
_cell.angle_gamma   90.00
#
_symmetry.space_group_name_H-M   'P 1'
#
loop_
_entity.id
_entity.type
_entity.pdbx_description
1 polymer ?
#
loop_
_entity_poly.entity_id
_entity_poly.type
_entity_poly.pdbx_seq_one_letter_code
_entity_poly.pdbx_strand_id
1 'polypeptide(L)'
;MGEPIHKLATRGVKFWAEMDQKIFSLPKEKRVPELKKNRAYIIKKLNDDFQKVWFGRNKAGETVDLEDMTYGEVVRRLVDLLYVQHESRWIDKSYTKLTGDFIYRVEERFTKGKGNPSLLQSYSELDDPYTTVKRILKAYPEADTQLINAQDVQFFLLLCQRRGQKPTTFVPVLDENFEFFFKKDSLWQSEDLEAVIGQDVGRTCILQGPTAVKYSKIVDEPIKDILDGVHHAHIEGLTRDIYNGDESAIPVIEYFGGKLVESDAEADFEGLIVNQDEEKTTYRLSSSPSAALPSLDAWLTLLAGSKRSWRHALFTSEIFVQGQKFQTNPMKRIFSPVRGLFVEILYPNDPTKTVITVKEQPRPNHYVQVIEVKLEGSNEIAVNITKDTTALGKPVDLELKFRYHPEAGYAPIHEVMEDRNDRIKEFYWRAWFGTEKLDLDASVTGQFDGGSATVTGEAINDFVHAVGNKGEAFVSRPGKEVYAPMDFAIVVGWKAITKPIFPRTIDGDLLKLVHLSNGFRMLPGAEPLKEGDEVATTAQINAVINQDSGKMVEVMGTIAREGKAVMEVTSQFLYRGAYTDFENTFQRKTEVPMQLHLASSKDVAVLRSKEWFNVEETDIDLLGQTLTFRLQSYYRFKNKTVFSSVETRGQVLLELPTKEIIQIATVDYEAGASHGNPVIDYLQRHGASIEQPINFENAIPLNGKAPLQLRAPASNETYARVSGDFNPIHVSRVFASYANLPGTITHGMYSSAAVRSLVETWAAENHIGRVRSFHASLVGMVLPNDDIEVRLQHVGMVAGRKIIKVEASNKATEEKVLLGEAEVEQPVSSYVFTGQGSQEQGMGMELYASSPVAKEVWDRADKHFMDTYGFAITNIVKNNPKELTIHFGGPRGKAIRQNYMAMTFETVAADGTTKSEKIFKEVDENTTSYTYRSPTGLLSATQFTQPALTLMEKASFEDMLSKGLVQRDSSFAGHSLGEYSALAALADVMPIESLVSVVFYRGLTMQVAVERDASGRSNYSMCAVNPSRISKTFNEQALQYVVENIAEETKWLLEIVNYNIANMQYVCAGDLRALDTLTGVTNYLKAQKIDIQALMETLSIEDVKAHLVEIIRECARQTEAKPTPLDLQRGFATIPLKGIDVPFHSTFLRSGVKPFRSFLLKKINKTTIDPSKLIGKYIPNVTARPFEITKEYFEDVYRLTNSPKIKDVLANWESYQDGGRAASESSFEHVHAADTETDAS
;
A
#
# COMPACT_ATOMS: atom_id res chain seq x y z
N MET A 1 45.88 33.48 -11.20
CA MET A 1 44.80 34.21 -11.90
C MET A 1 45.25 35.62 -12.29
N GLY A 2 46.26 36.17 -11.62
CA GLY A 2 47.02 37.33 -12.11
C GLY A 2 46.63 38.64 -11.43
N GLU A 3 45.67 38.59 -10.52
CA GLU A 3 45.24 39.72 -9.70
C GLU A 3 46.34 40.13 -8.71
N PRO A 4 46.51 41.43 -8.47
CA PRO A 4 47.43 41.92 -7.45
C PRO A 4 46.92 41.58 -6.05
N ILE A 5 47.83 41.19 -5.15
CA ILE A 5 47.53 40.84 -3.76
C ILE A 5 48.55 41.53 -2.85
N HIS A 6 48.09 42.38 -1.93
CA HIS A 6 48.96 42.99 -0.92
C HIS A 6 49.29 41.98 0.19
N LYS A 7 50.60 41.74 0.38
CA LYS A 7 51.12 40.83 1.40
C LYS A 7 52.26 41.50 2.16
N LEU A 8 52.48 41.12 3.41
CA LEU A 8 53.70 41.48 4.13
C LEU A 8 54.93 40.98 3.38
N ALA A 9 55.95 41.82 3.24
CA ALA A 9 57.15 41.54 2.45
C ALA A 9 58.14 40.60 3.18
N THR A 10 57.67 39.42 3.57
CA THR A 10 58.48 38.32 4.12
C THR A 10 59.50 37.82 3.08
N ARG A 11 60.46 36.98 3.48
CA ARG A 11 61.42 36.39 2.52
C ARG A 11 60.69 35.57 1.46
N GLY A 12 59.69 34.79 1.87
CA GLY A 12 58.86 33.99 0.99
C GLY A 12 58.04 34.82 0.00
N VAL A 13 57.45 35.94 0.45
CA VAL A 13 56.69 36.85 -0.43
C VAL A 13 57.61 37.60 -1.40
N LYS A 14 58.83 37.97 -0.99
CA LYS A 14 59.83 38.53 -1.90
C LYS A 14 60.25 37.53 -2.98
N PHE A 15 60.42 36.25 -2.60
CA PHE A 15 60.68 35.18 -3.56
C PHE A 15 59.49 34.93 -4.49
N TRP A 16 58.26 34.98 -3.97
CA TRP A 16 57.05 34.93 -4.79
C TRP A 16 57.04 36.04 -5.84
N ALA A 17 57.30 37.28 -5.44
CA ALA A 17 57.36 38.41 -6.36
C ALA A 17 58.46 38.24 -7.42
N GLU A 18 59.61 37.67 -7.04
CA GLU A 18 60.66 37.31 -7.98
C GLU A 18 60.19 36.27 -9.01
N MET A 19 59.48 35.22 -8.59
CA MET A 19 58.93 34.21 -9.49
C MET A 19 57.85 34.78 -10.42
N ASP A 20 57.01 35.71 -9.93
CA ASP A 20 56.05 36.44 -10.76
C ASP A 20 56.73 37.24 -11.87
N GLN A 21 57.81 37.96 -11.53
CA GLN A 21 58.53 38.81 -12.48
C GLN A 21 59.36 38.02 -13.49
N LYS A 22 60.00 36.92 -13.07
CA LYS A 22 60.97 36.17 -13.90
C LYS A 22 60.40 34.94 -14.58
N ILE A 23 59.46 34.23 -13.95
CA ILE A 23 58.96 32.92 -14.44
C ILE A 23 57.51 33.04 -14.90
N PHE A 24 56.60 33.50 -14.04
CA PHE A 24 55.16 33.47 -14.35
C PHE A 24 54.73 34.58 -15.32
N SER A 25 55.55 35.61 -15.52
CA SER A 25 55.40 36.60 -16.60
C SER A 25 55.65 36.04 -18.01
N LEU A 26 56.36 34.91 -18.13
CA LEU A 26 56.70 34.31 -19.41
C LEU A 26 55.51 33.53 -20.02
N PRO A 27 55.41 33.47 -21.37
CA PRO A 27 54.53 32.53 -22.07
C PRO A 27 54.78 31.08 -21.64
N LYS A 28 53.72 30.25 -21.61
CA LYS A 28 53.78 28.88 -21.05
C LYS A 28 54.89 28.03 -21.67
N GLU A 29 55.14 28.16 -22.96
CA GLU A 29 56.13 27.39 -23.71
C GLU A 29 57.58 27.71 -23.28
N LYS A 30 57.80 28.91 -22.71
CA LYS A 30 59.13 29.37 -22.26
C LYS A 30 59.39 29.13 -20.78
N ARG A 31 58.36 28.78 -19.99
CA ARG A 31 58.48 28.62 -18.53
C ARG A 31 59.36 27.44 -18.14
N VAL A 32 59.11 26.24 -18.69
CA VAL A 32 59.88 25.02 -18.34
C VAL A 32 61.37 25.15 -18.68
N PRO A 33 61.77 25.67 -19.87
CA PRO A 33 63.18 25.95 -20.15
C PRO A 33 63.84 26.90 -19.13
N GLU A 34 63.16 27.97 -18.73
CA GLU A 34 63.70 28.94 -17.76
C GLU A 34 63.75 28.36 -16.33
N LEU A 35 62.78 27.53 -15.95
CA LEU A 35 62.80 26.76 -14.70
C LEU A 35 64.02 25.84 -14.64
N LYS A 36 64.32 25.12 -15.73
CA LYS A 36 65.49 24.24 -15.80
C LYS A 36 66.81 25.02 -15.67
N LYS A 37 66.91 26.19 -16.31
CA LYS A 37 68.09 27.07 -16.24
C LYS A 37 68.36 27.58 -14.82
N ASN A 38 67.32 27.94 -14.07
CA ASN A 38 67.43 28.48 -12.71
C ASN A 38 67.17 27.44 -11.62
N ARG A 39 67.15 26.15 -11.96
CA ARG A 39 66.70 25.05 -11.09
C ARG A 39 67.34 25.07 -9.69
N ALA A 40 68.68 25.07 -9.64
CA ALA A 40 69.40 25.04 -8.36
C ALA A 40 69.10 26.27 -7.47
N TYR A 41 68.91 27.44 -8.09
CA TYR A 41 68.55 28.66 -7.39
C TYR A 41 67.12 28.60 -6.82
N ILE A 42 66.15 28.17 -7.64
CA ILE A 42 64.74 28.05 -7.25
C ILE A 42 64.59 27.06 -6.10
N ILE A 43 65.21 25.87 -6.20
CA ILE A 43 65.14 24.84 -5.16
C ILE A 43 65.75 25.35 -3.84
N LYS A 44 66.90 26.02 -3.90
CA LYS A 44 67.51 26.65 -2.72
C LYS A 44 66.55 27.64 -2.06
N LYS A 45 65.93 28.52 -2.85
CA LYS A 45 64.97 29.51 -2.34
C LYS A 45 63.69 28.88 -1.78
N LEU A 46 63.18 27.80 -2.39
CA LEU A 46 62.05 27.04 -1.84
C LEU A 46 62.39 26.49 -0.44
N ASN A 47 63.59 25.91 -0.29
CA ASN A 47 64.04 25.34 0.99
C ASN A 47 64.39 26.38 2.05
N ASP A 48 64.99 27.51 1.68
CA ASP A 48 65.49 28.52 2.62
C ASP A 48 64.42 29.53 3.03
N ASP A 49 63.59 29.97 2.08
CA ASP A 49 62.81 31.21 2.20
C ASP A 49 61.30 31.02 1.99
N PHE A 50 60.82 29.89 1.47
CA PHE A 50 59.41 29.73 1.10
C PHE A 50 58.65 28.78 2.04
N GLN A 51 57.34 28.99 2.15
CA GLN A 51 56.45 28.15 2.97
C GLN A 51 56.21 26.76 2.38
N LYS A 52 56.39 26.59 1.06
CA LYS A 52 56.36 25.30 0.39
C LYS A 52 57.76 24.90 -0.05
N VAL A 53 58.35 23.99 0.69
CA VAL A 53 59.73 23.55 0.42
C VAL A 53 59.80 22.63 -0.78
N TRP A 54 61.01 22.39 -1.27
CA TRP A 54 61.27 21.31 -2.20
C TRP A 54 61.07 19.96 -1.50
N PHE A 55 60.33 19.05 -2.14
CA PHE A 55 60.05 17.74 -1.56
C PHE A 55 61.33 16.90 -1.44
N GLY A 56 62.13 16.86 -2.50
CA GLY A 56 63.25 15.94 -2.68
C GLY A 56 64.37 16.12 -1.67
N ARG A 57 64.50 15.17 -0.74
CA ARG A 57 65.53 15.15 0.29
C ARG A 57 65.92 13.72 0.64
N ASN A 58 67.18 13.36 0.44
CA ASN A 58 67.66 12.02 0.77
C ASN A 58 67.91 11.88 2.29
N LYS A 59 68.24 10.67 2.74
CA LYS A 59 68.53 10.36 4.16
C LYS A 59 69.74 11.11 4.73
N ALA A 60 70.70 11.52 3.89
CA ALA A 60 71.83 12.37 4.29
C ALA A 60 71.41 13.84 4.52
N GLY A 61 70.15 14.18 4.19
CA GLY A 61 69.60 15.52 4.32
C GLY A 61 69.90 16.41 3.12
N GLU A 62 70.52 15.87 2.07
CA GLU A 62 70.88 16.57 0.85
C GLU A 62 69.65 16.75 -0.06
N THR A 63 69.67 17.83 -0.84
CA THR A 63 68.61 18.14 -1.80
C THR A 63 68.81 17.31 -3.06
N VAL A 64 67.82 16.48 -3.40
CA VAL A 64 67.83 15.56 -4.56
C VAL A 64 66.54 15.69 -5.37
N ASP A 65 66.47 15.09 -6.56
CA ASP A 65 65.20 14.96 -7.29
C ASP A 65 64.31 13.85 -6.68
N LEU A 66 63.01 13.87 -6.97
CA LEU A 66 62.08 12.84 -6.48
C LEU A 66 62.49 11.45 -6.99
N GLU A 67 62.94 11.38 -8.24
CA GLU A 67 63.42 10.18 -8.91
C GLU A 67 64.67 9.56 -8.23
N ASP A 68 65.41 10.37 -7.47
CA ASP A 68 66.65 9.98 -6.78
C ASP A 68 66.39 9.62 -5.29
N MET A 69 65.14 9.56 -4.85
CA MET A 69 64.76 9.12 -3.50
C MET A 69 64.36 7.64 -3.47
N THR A 70 64.65 6.95 -2.37
CA THR A 70 64.09 5.60 -2.11
C THR A 70 62.62 5.69 -1.71
N TYR A 71 61.86 4.61 -1.87
CA TYR A 71 60.46 4.58 -1.41
C TYR A 71 60.35 4.89 0.09
N GLY A 72 61.28 4.37 0.90
CA GLY A 72 61.34 4.66 2.33
C GLY A 72 61.64 6.13 2.64
N GLU A 73 62.46 6.81 1.84
CA GLU A 73 62.69 8.26 1.97
C GLU A 73 61.44 9.06 1.60
N VAL A 74 60.74 8.68 0.52
CA VAL A 74 59.50 9.37 0.08
C VAL A 74 58.40 9.28 1.15
N VAL A 75 58.17 8.09 1.72
CA VAL A 75 57.14 7.91 2.76
C VAL A 75 57.49 8.72 4.02
N ARG A 76 58.76 8.68 4.49
CA ARG A 76 59.17 9.47 5.66
C ARG A 76 59.04 10.96 5.38
N ARG A 77 59.43 11.42 4.19
CA ARG A 77 59.33 12.82 3.79
C ARG A 77 57.89 13.32 3.70
N LEU A 78 56.95 12.47 3.26
CA LEU A 78 55.52 12.77 3.33
C LEU A 78 55.08 13.02 4.77
N VAL A 79 55.46 12.15 5.72
CA VAL A 79 55.15 12.33 7.14
C VAL A 79 55.76 13.62 7.67
N ASP A 80 57.06 13.85 7.45
CA ASP A 80 57.77 15.05 7.94
C ASP A 80 57.13 16.37 7.49
N LEU A 81 56.53 16.40 6.30
CA LEU A 81 55.99 17.61 5.68
C LEU A 81 54.48 17.81 5.86
N LEU A 82 53.77 16.75 6.23
CA LEU A 82 52.31 16.74 6.29
C LEU A 82 51.78 16.45 7.70
N TYR A 83 52.63 15.98 8.61
CA TYR A 83 52.32 15.69 10.01
C TYR A 83 53.12 16.59 10.95
N VAL A 84 52.40 17.29 11.83
CA VAL A 84 52.96 18.19 12.85
C VAL A 84 53.32 17.37 14.07
N GLN A 85 54.59 16.96 14.16
CA GLN A 85 55.04 15.98 15.14
C GLN A 85 54.81 16.41 16.60
N HIS A 86 55.08 17.67 16.95
CA HIS A 86 54.98 18.15 18.33
C HIS A 86 53.53 18.34 18.80
N GLU A 87 52.57 18.43 17.88
CA GLU A 87 51.12 18.46 18.18
C GLU A 87 50.43 17.13 17.92
N SER A 88 51.17 16.12 17.43
CA SER A 88 50.65 14.79 17.10
C SER A 88 49.42 14.82 16.19
N ARG A 89 49.42 15.69 15.16
CA ARG A 89 48.31 15.81 14.20
C ARG A 89 48.78 15.89 12.76
N TRP A 90 47.92 15.44 11.85
CA TRP A 90 48.04 15.77 10.43
C TRP A 90 47.60 17.21 10.18
N ILE A 91 48.24 17.89 9.22
CA ILE A 91 47.82 19.23 8.77
C ILE A 91 46.39 19.20 8.20
N ASP A 92 46.01 18.09 7.57
CA ASP A 92 44.68 17.84 7.02
C ASP A 92 44.42 16.33 6.90
N LYS A 93 43.19 15.87 7.17
CA LYS A 93 42.83 14.43 7.08
C LYS A 93 43.07 13.84 5.69
N SER A 94 43.00 14.65 4.64
CA SER A 94 43.27 14.19 3.27
C SER A 94 44.74 13.81 3.05
N TYR A 95 45.67 14.29 3.87
CA TYR A 95 47.08 13.89 3.83
C TYR A 95 47.36 12.53 4.47
N THR A 96 46.56 12.13 5.46
CA THR A 96 46.55 10.76 5.97
C THR A 96 46.26 9.79 4.83
N LYS A 97 45.26 10.12 4.00
CA LYS A 97 44.92 9.33 2.80
C LYS A 97 46.02 9.40 1.73
N LEU A 98 46.59 10.57 1.44
CA LEU A 98 47.71 10.72 0.49
C LEU A 98 48.88 9.80 0.86
N THR A 99 49.28 9.83 2.13
CA THR A 99 50.40 9.04 2.64
C THR A 99 50.05 7.55 2.68
N GLY A 100 48.85 7.20 3.12
CA GLY A 100 48.37 5.82 3.12
C GLY A 100 48.28 5.21 1.72
N ASP A 101 47.79 5.95 0.74
CA ASP A 101 47.72 5.48 -0.66
C ASP A 101 49.11 5.26 -1.26
N PHE A 102 50.07 6.13 -0.93
CA PHE A 102 51.44 5.91 -1.35
C PHE A 102 52.08 4.72 -0.61
N ILE A 103 51.77 4.49 0.66
CA ILE A 103 52.18 3.29 1.41
C ILE A 103 51.62 2.02 0.76
N TYR A 104 50.33 1.98 0.42
CA TYR A 104 49.76 0.84 -0.32
C TYR A 104 50.54 0.58 -1.62
N ARG A 105 50.93 1.64 -2.33
CA ARG A 105 51.74 1.51 -3.54
C ARG A 105 53.13 0.92 -3.27
N VAL A 106 53.75 1.24 -2.14
CA VAL A 106 55.00 0.60 -1.69
C VAL A 106 54.76 -0.89 -1.46
N GLU A 107 53.70 -1.27 -0.74
CA GLU A 107 53.39 -2.67 -0.48
C GLU A 107 53.11 -3.46 -1.77
N GLU A 108 52.32 -2.89 -2.69
CA GLU A 108 52.07 -3.45 -4.03
C GLU A 108 53.35 -3.67 -4.83
N ARG A 109 54.33 -2.76 -4.71
CA ARG A 109 55.58 -2.82 -5.45
C ARG A 109 56.51 -3.94 -4.94
N PHE A 110 56.56 -4.14 -3.63
CA PHE A 110 57.53 -5.04 -2.99
C PHE A 110 56.96 -6.37 -2.52
N THR A 111 55.64 -6.56 -2.56
CA THR A 111 55.02 -7.85 -2.22
C THR A 111 55.38 -8.94 -3.23
N LYS A 112 55.73 -10.13 -2.74
CA LYS A 112 56.17 -11.28 -3.56
C LYS A 112 55.07 -12.32 -3.82
N GLY A 113 53.88 -12.16 -3.23
CA GLY A 113 52.77 -13.10 -3.35
C GLY A 113 51.43 -12.41 -3.58
N LYS A 114 50.56 -13.00 -4.42
CA LYS A 114 49.18 -12.54 -4.60
C LYS A 114 48.34 -12.89 -3.36
N GLY A 115 47.61 -11.93 -2.81
CA GLY A 115 46.67 -12.16 -1.70
C GLY A 115 47.21 -11.92 -0.29
N ASN A 116 48.45 -11.44 -0.13
CA ASN A 116 48.91 -10.98 1.18
C ASN A 116 48.10 -9.73 1.60
N PRO A 117 47.53 -9.71 2.82
CA PRO A 117 46.85 -8.51 3.32
C PRO A 117 47.87 -7.38 3.51
N SER A 118 47.41 -6.15 3.28
CA SER A 118 48.20 -4.94 3.55
C SER A 118 48.64 -4.85 5.03
N LEU A 119 49.82 -4.33 5.31
CA LEU A 119 50.25 -4.04 6.67
C LEU A 119 49.67 -2.74 7.23
N LEU A 120 49.04 -1.94 6.36
CA LEU A 120 48.12 -0.87 6.71
C LEU A 120 46.69 -1.35 6.48
N GLN A 121 45.93 -1.71 7.52
CA GLN A 121 44.55 -2.21 7.35
C GLN A 121 43.53 -1.07 7.33
N SER A 122 43.83 0.03 8.02
CA SER A 122 43.02 1.24 8.06
C SER A 122 43.93 2.47 8.10
N TYR A 123 43.52 3.56 7.45
CA TYR A 123 44.23 4.84 7.55
C TYR A 123 44.28 5.39 8.99
N SER A 124 43.40 4.95 9.90
CA SER A 124 43.47 5.34 11.32
C SER A 124 44.77 4.89 12.00
N GLU A 125 45.46 3.86 11.48
CA GLU A 125 46.78 3.48 12.01
C GLU A 125 47.85 4.55 11.73
N LEU A 126 47.60 5.48 10.81
CA LEU A 126 48.46 6.63 10.55
C LEU A 126 48.21 7.80 11.51
N ASP A 127 47.38 7.65 12.54
CA ASP A 127 47.31 8.64 13.63
C ASP A 127 48.66 8.74 14.40
N ASP A 128 49.41 7.63 14.46
CA ASP A 128 50.85 7.57 14.80
C ASP A 128 51.68 7.11 13.58
N PRO A 129 51.96 8.01 12.63
CA PRO A 129 52.55 7.64 11.36
C PRO A 129 54.00 7.19 11.48
N TYR A 130 54.77 7.71 12.44
CA TYR A 130 56.18 7.35 12.60
C TYR A 130 56.35 5.89 13.00
N THR A 131 55.55 5.41 13.96
CA THR A 131 55.57 4.00 14.39
C THR A 131 55.06 3.09 13.27
N THR A 132 53.94 3.46 12.64
CA THR A 132 53.31 2.67 11.57
C THR A 132 54.20 2.55 10.34
N VAL A 133 54.79 3.65 9.86
CA VAL A 133 55.72 3.65 8.72
C VAL A 133 56.96 2.81 9.03
N LYS A 134 57.52 2.91 10.24
CA LYS A 134 58.67 2.10 10.66
C LYS A 134 58.34 0.60 10.63
N ARG A 135 57.14 0.21 11.09
CA ARG A 135 56.67 -1.18 11.07
C ARG A 135 56.55 -1.70 9.64
N ILE A 136 55.94 -0.92 8.73
CA ILE A 136 55.70 -1.32 7.34
C ILE A 136 57.01 -1.41 6.57
N LEU A 137 57.89 -0.40 6.64
CA LEU A 137 59.18 -0.42 5.94
C LEU A 137 60.11 -1.53 6.44
N LYS A 138 59.99 -1.95 7.72
CA LYS A 138 60.74 -3.12 8.23
C LYS A 138 60.33 -4.42 7.55
N ALA A 139 59.08 -4.56 7.12
CA ALA A 139 58.60 -5.73 6.40
C ALA A 139 59.01 -5.74 4.92
N TYR A 140 59.25 -4.56 4.33
CA TYR A 140 59.73 -4.38 2.95
C TYR A 140 61.10 -3.70 2.94
N PRO A 141 62.18 -4.36 3.41
CA PRO A 141 63.49 -3.73 3.56
C PRO A 141 64.09 -3.24 2.24
N GLU A 142 63.70 -3.85 1.11
CA GLU A 142 64.11 -3.42 -0.24
C GLU A 142 63.65 -1.99 -0.56
N ALA A 143 62.54 -1.51 0.05
CA ALA A 143 62.01 -0.16 -0.12
C ALA A 143 62.94 0.95 0.41
N ASP A 144 63.86 0.62 1.33
CA ASP A 144 64.87 1.55 1.85
C ASP A 144 66.15 1.60 0.99
N THR A 145 66.25 0.73 -0.01
CA THR A 145 67.44 0.62 -0.88
C THR A 145 67.14 0.94 -2.35
N GLN A 146 65.93 0.64 -2.81
CA GLN A 146 65.53 0.86 -4.19
C GLN A 146 64.94 2.26 -4.36
N LEU A 147 65.44 2.97 -5.37
CA LEU A 147 64.87 4.25 -5.81
C LEU A 147 63.44 4.08 -6.32
N ILE A 148 62.64 5.13 -6.18
CA ILE A 148 61.27 5.13 -6.67
C ILE A 148 61.24 4.85 -8.18
N ASN A 149 60.40 3.89 -8.60
CA ASN A 149 60.25 3.58 -10.01
C ASN A 149 59.61 4.76 -10.76
N ALA A 150 60.00 4.99 -12.03
CA ALA A 150 59.45 6.07 -12.85
C ALA A 150 57.91 6.07 -12.94
N GLN A 151 57.27 4.89 -12.97
CA GLN A 151 55.81 4.79 -12.94
C GLN A 151 55.22 5.30 -11.61
N ASP A 152 55.91 5.06 -10.50
CA ASP A 152 55.45 5.43 -9.17
C ASP A 152 55.76 6.89 -8.84
N VAL A 153 56.76 7.49 -9.50
CA VAL A 153 56.95 8.95 -9.53
C VAL A 153 55.75 9.64 -10.17
N GLN A 154 55.32 9.18 -11.34
CA GLN A 154 54.12 9.71 -12.01
C GLN A 154 52.87 9.52 -11.13
N PHE A 155 52.72 8.35 -10.52
CA PHE A 155 51.64 8.08 -9.58
C PHE A 155 51.65 9.05 -8.38
N PHE A 156 52.82 9.28 -7.77
CA PHE A 156 52.97 10.22 -6.66
C PHE A 156 52.60 11.65 -7.06
N LEU A 157 53.04 12.12 -8.23
CA LEU A 157 52.71 13.45 -8.73
C LEU A 157 51.20 13.61 -8.97
N LEU A 158 50.55 12.58 -9.51
CA LEU A 158 49.09 12.55 -9.68
C LEU A 158 48.37 12.58 -8.32
N LEU A 159 48.86 11.85 -7.33
CA LEU A 159 48.32 11.91 -5.97
C LEU A 159 48.44 13.30 -5.35
N CYS A 160 49.54 14.02 -5.60
CA CYS A 160 49.74 15.39 -5.13
C CYS A 160 48.78 16.41 -5.79
N GLN A 161 48.17 16.07 -6.93
CA GLN A 161 47.24 16.93 -7.68
C GLN A 161 45.77 16.49 -7.57
N ARG A 162 45.47 15.44 -6.79
CA ARG A 162 44.13 14.85 -6.68
C ARG A 162 43.06 15.87 -6.24
N ARG A 163 41.89 15.83 -6.89
CA ARG A 163 40.73 16.66 -6.50
C ARG A 163 40.17 16.20 -5.15
N GLY A 164 39.68 17.16 -4.35
CA GLY A 164 39.15 16.88 -3.01
C GLY A 164 40.22 16.65 -1.93
N GLN A 165 41.50 16.89 -2.25
CA GLN A 165 42.62 16.86 -1.31
C GLN A 165 43.16 18.27 -1.10
N LYS A 166 43.62 18.59 0.11
CA LYS A 166 44.33 19.83 0.38
C LYS A 166 45.60 19.89 -0.49
N PRO A 167 45.93 21.01 -1.16
CA PRO A 167 47.12 21.10 -2.00
C PRO A 167 48.40 20.95 -1.17
N THR A 168 49.32 20.09 -1.63
CA THR A 168 50.53 19.74 -0.88
C THR A 168 51.31 20.96 -0.36
N THR A 169 51.90 20.77 0.82
CA THR A 169 52.71 21.77 1.55
C THR A 169 54.13 21.91 0.98
N PHE A 170 54.39 21.30 -0.17
CA PHE A 170 55.69 21.22 -0.81
C PHE A 170 55.53 21.23 -2.33
N VAL A 171 56.65 21.50 -3.02
CA VAL A 171 56.79 21.43 -4.47
C VAL A 171 57.50 20.12 -4.83
N PRO A 172 56.85 19.17 -5.50
CA PRO A 172 57.45 17.87 -5.83
C PRO A 172 58.22 17.87 -7.15
N VAL A 173 57.93 18.80 -8.07
CA VAL A 173 58.54 18.86 -9.41
C VAL A 173 58.54 20.30 -9.96
N LEU A 174 59.48 20.61 -10.85
CA LEU A 174 59.52 21.86 -11.64
C LEU A 174 59.10 21.60 -13.10
N ASP A 175 57.81 21.40 -13.33
CA ASP A 175 57.19 21.13 -14.63
C ASP A 175 56.24 22.27 -15.07
N GLU A 176 55.39 22.03 -16.08
CA GLU A 176 54.35 22.98 -16.47
C GLU A 176 53.36 23.36 -15.34
N ASN A 177 53.27 22.55 -14.27
CA ASN A 177 52.39 22.74 -13.13
C ASN A 177 53.09 23.42 -11.94
N PHE A 178 54.32 23.92 -12.10
CA PHE A 178 55.03 24.58 -11.00
C PHE A 178 54.21 25.72 -10.35
N GLU A 179 53.53 26.55 -11.15
CA GLU A 179 52.68 27.65 -10.62
C GLU A 179 51.57 27.13 -9.71
N PHE A 180 50.99 25.97 -10.05
CA PHE A 180 49.96 25.31 -9.24
C PHE A 180 50.52 24.90 -7.88
N PHE A 181 51.64 24.18 -7.85
CA PHE A 181 52.24 23.73 -6.59
C PHE A 181 52.72 24.91 -5.74
N PHE A 182 53.30 25.92 -6.38
CA PHE A 182 53.88 27.10 -5.73
C PHE A 182 52.82 28.01 -5.09
N LYS A 183 51.75 28.36 -5.83
CA LYS A 183 50.82 29.42 -5.41
C LYS A 183 49.54 28.92 -4.74
N LYS A 184 49.08 27.71 -5.06
CA LYS A 184 47.77 27.25 -4.61
C LYS A 184 47.76 27.06 -3.10
N ASP A 185 46.69 27.50 -2.43
CA ASP A 185 46.49 27.32 -0.99
C ASP A 185 47.68 27.75 -0.12
N SER A 186 47.95 29.06 -0.16
CA SER A 186 49.16 29.69 0.37
C SER A 186 48.90 30.71 1.47
N LEU A 187 47.71 30.68 2.10
CA LEU A 187 47.30 31.66 3.12
C LEU A 187 47.15 31.05 4.51
N TRP A 188 46.62 29.82 4.62
CA TRP A 188 46.35 29.18 5.92
C TRP A 188 47.59 29.05 6.81
N GLN A 189 48.79 29.04 6.21
CA GLN A 189 50.07 29.01 6.92
C GLN A 189 50.29 30.24 7.82
N SER A 190 49.61 31.36 7.60
CA SER A 190 49.68 32.51 8.51
C SER A 190 48.90 32.29 9.81
N GLU A 191 47.90 31.42 9.79
CA GLU A 191 47.05 31.08 10.94
C GLU A 191 47.49 29.77 11.63
N ASP A 192 48.31 28.95 10.96
CA ASP A 192 48.88 27.71 11.50
C ASP A 192 50.39 27.66 11.20
N LEU A 193 51.16 28.48 11.92
CA LEU A 193 52.61 28.57 11.76
C LEU A 193 53.32 27.28 12.24
N GLU A 194 52.71 26.55 13.17
CA GLU A 194 53.21 25.29 13.73
C GLU A 194 53.37 24.19 12.68
N ALA A 195 52.53 24.23 11.64
CA ALA A 195 52.63 23.35 10.48
C ALA A 195 53.69 23.78 9.45
N VAL A 196 54.27 24.98 9.57
CA VAL A 196 55.28 25.50 8.65
C VAL A 196 56.67 25.05 9.12
N ILE A 197 57.51 24.66 8.17
CA ILE A 197 58.88 24.22 8.47
C ILE A 197 59.65 25.30 9.19
N GLY A 198 60.15 24.96 10.37
CA GLY A 198 60.90 25.85 11.25
C GLY A 198 60.04 26.91 11.94
N GLN A 199 58.71 26.84 11.86
CA GLN A 199 57.77 27.79 12.49
C GLN A 199 58.11 29.26 12.15
N ASP A 200 58.60 29.48 10.92
CA ASP A 200 59.26 30.72 10.53
C ASP A 200 58.34 31.58 9.68
N VAL A 201 57.82 32.66 10.28
CA VAL A 201 56.95 33.63 9.61
C VAL A 201 57.63 34.28 8.40
N GLY A 202 58.96 34.29 8.33
CA GLY A 202 59.70 34.76 7.17
C GLY A 202 59.37 33.99 5.88
N ARG A 203 58.77 32.80 5.99
CA ARG A 203 58.37 31.95 4.87
C ARG A 203 56.95 32.17 4.39
N THR A 204 56.08 32.71 5.25
CA THR A 204 54.64 32.69 5.06
C THR A 204 54.13 33.87 4.25
N CYS A 205 52.93 33.72 3.67
CA CYS A 205 52.22 34.82 3.04
C CYS A 205 51.12 35.34 3.97
N ILE A 206 51.26 36.58 4.44
CA ILE A 206 50.26 37.25 5.30
C ILE A 206 49.66 38.41 4.52
N LEU A 207 48.33 38.43 4.38
CA LEU A 207 47.60 39.53 3.73
C LEU A 207 47.58 40.74 4.64
N GLN A 208 48.03 41.90 4.16
CA GLN A 208 47.95 43.13 4.95
C GLN A 208 47.90 44.39 4.09
N GLY A 209 47.06 45.34 4.48
CA GLY A 209 46.93 46.64 3.81
C GLY A 209 48.09 47.58 4.17
N PRO A 210 48.75 48.24 3.18
CA PRO A 210 49.94 49.06 3.43
C PRO A 210 49.67 50.30 4.28
N THR A 211 48.44 50.86 4.23
CA THR A 211 48.07 52.03 5.03
C THR A 211 47.54 51.64 6.42
N ALA A 212 46.83 50.52 6.51
CA ALA A 212 46.20 50.06 7.76
C ALA A 212 47.22 49.64 8.82
N VAL A 213 48.36 49.07 8.39
CA VAL A 213 49.39 48.50 9.29
C VAL A 213 49.93 49.49 10.33
N LYS A 214 49.97 50.80 10.03
CA LYS A 214 50.45 51.82 11.00
C LYS A 214 49.52 52.01 12.21
N TYR A 215 48.27 51.56 12.10
CA TYR A 215 47.26 51.64 13.16
C TYR A 215 47.20 50.37 14.02
N SER A 216 47.63 49.22 13.50
CA SER A 216 47.70 47.94 14.23
C SER A 216 48.99 47.84 15.06
N LYS A 217 48.99 48.40 16.28
CA LYS A 217 50.19 48.48 17.15
C LYS A 217 50.19 47.54 18.35
N ILE A 218 49.02 47.05 18.75
CA ILE A 218 48.82 46.18 19.90
C ILE A 218 48.46 44.79 19.37
N VAL A 219 49.11 43.76 19.88
CA VAL A 219 48.83 42.35 19.54
C VAL A 219 47.73 41.83 20.48
N ASP A 220 46.89 40.92 19.97
CA ASP A 220 45.79 40.28 20.71
C ASP A 220 44.78 41.24 21.36
N GLU A 221 44.67 42.45 20.83
CA GLU A 221 43.62 43.39 21.24
C GLU A 221 42.24 42.80 20.88
N PRO A 222 41.32 42.63 21.85
CA PRO A 222 40.00 42.07 21.57
C PRO A 222 39.27 42.88 20.51
N ILE A 223 38.61 42.20 19.56
CA ILE A 223 37.88 42.88 18.48
C ILE A 223 36.82 43.86 19.01
N LYS A 224 36.20 43.53 20.15
CA LYS A 224 35.26 44.40 20.85
C LYS A 224 35.94 45.72 21.23
N ASP A 225 37.13 45.68 21.81
CA ASP A 225 37.82 46.87 22.30
C ASP A 225 38.31 47.75 21.15
N ILE A 226 38.77 47.16 20.05
CA ILE A 226 39.14 47.90 18.82
C ILE A 226 37.93 48.66 18.28
N LEU A 227 36.81 47.96 18.08
CA LEU A 227 35.60 48.54 17.47
C LEU A 227 34.94 49.53 18.40
N ASP A 228 34.82 49.21 19.69
CA ASP A 228 34.27 50.11 20.70
C ASP A 228 35.15 51.33 20.90
N GLY A 229 36.48 51.19 20.90
CA GLY A 229 37.40 52.32 21.00
C GLY A 229 37.19 53.33 19.87
N VAL A 230 37.08 52.85 18.63
CA VAL A 230 36.76 53.69 17.47
C VAL A 230 35.35 54.29 17.56
N HIS A 231 34.35 53.49 17.95
CA HIS A 231 32.96 53.93 18.06
C HIS A 231 32.77 55.00 19.14
N HIS A 232 33.29 54.79 20.35
CA HIS A 232 33.22 55.76 21.44
C HIS A 232 33.99 57.05 21.10
N ALA A 233 35.16 56.95 20.46
CA ALA A 233 35.88 58.14 20.01
C ALA A 233 35.07 58.96 18.97
N HIS A 234 34.33 58.29 18.08
CA HIS A 234 33.39 58.98 17.18
C HIS A 234 32.21 59.59 17.94
N ILE A 235 31.64 58.91 18.94
CA ILE A 235 30.58 59.46 19.80
C ILE A 235 31.08 60.72 20.50
N GLU A 236 32.22 60.67 21.19
CA GLU A 236 32.82 61.81 21.88
C GLU A 236 33.07 62.99 20.92
N GLY A 237 33.62 62.71 19.74
CA GLY A 237 33.85 63.71 18.69
C GLY A 237 32.55 64.36 18.22
N LEU A 238 31.52 63.56 17.87
CA LEU A 238 30.23 64.05 17.41
C LEU A 238 29.47 64.83 18.50
N THR A 239 29.50 64.35 19.74
CA THR A 239 28.87 65.04 20.87
C THR A 239 29.50 66.42 21.07
N ARG A 240 30.84 66.51 21.02
CA ARG A 240 31.54 67.80 21.11
C ARG A 240 31.24 68.71 19.93
N ASP A 241 31.35 68.20 18.71
CA ASP A 241 31.40 69.02 17.50
C ASP A 241 30.00 69.41 16.96
N ILE A 242 28.98 68.57 17.18
CA ILE A 242 27.59 68.79 16.69
C ILE A 242 26.63 69.16 17.83
N TYR A 243 26.78 68.53 19.00
CA TYR A 243 25.89 68.74 20.14
C TYR A 243 26.47 69.65 21.23
N ASN A 244 27.57 70.37 20.94
CA ASN A 244 28.25 71.31 21.85
C ASN A 244 28.67 70.69 23.21
N GLY A 245 28.91 69.38 23.25
CA GLY A 245 29.25 68.66 24.46
C GLY A 245 28.06 68.33 25.38
N ASP A 246 26.83 68.61 24.95
CA ASP A 246 25.61 68.31 25.71
C ASP A 246 25.00 66.97 25.25
N GLU A 247 25.22 65.91 26.03
CA GLU A 247 24.64 64.59 25.78
C GLU A 247 23.11 64.60 25.81
N SER A 248 22.48 65.53 26.54
CA SER A 248 21.01 65.60 26.63
C SER A 248 20.37 66.13 25.35
N ALA A 249 21.15 66.76 24.47
CA ALA A 249 20.71 67.22 23.15
C ALA A 249 20.68 66.09 22.10
N ILE A 250 21.23 64.90 22.41
CA ILE A 250 21.21 63.74 21.51
C ILE A 250 19.80 63.15 21.48
N PRO A 251 19.16 63.01 20.30
CA PRO A 251 17.82 62.44 20.20
C PRO A 251 17.76 61.01 20.73
N VAL A 252 16.85 60.76 21.68
CA VAL A 252 16.59 59.43 22.22
C VAL A 252 15.38 58.83 21.52
N ILE A 253 15.56 57.62 20.99
CA ILE A 253 14.49 56.79 20.42
C ILE A 253 14.39 55.50 21.23
N GLU A 254 13.23 54.85 21.21
CA GLU A 254 13.00 53.63 22.00
C GLU A 254 13.89 52.46 21.56
N TYR A 255 14.10 52.28 20.25
CA TYR A 255 15.03 51.29 19.69
C TYR A 255 15.69 51.79 18.40
N PHE A 256 16.93 51.33 18.15
CA PHE A 256 17.75 51.72 17.01
C PHE A 256 17.80 50.62 15.93
N GLY A 257 17.03 50.81 14.87
CA GLY A 257 16.95 49.88 13.72
C GLY A 257 15.66 50.06 12.92
N GLY A 258 15.40 49.17 11.96
CA GLY A 258 14.25 49.21 11.05
C GLY A 258 14.39 50.19 9.87
N LYS A 259 13.51 50.09 8.87
CA LYS A 259 13.44 51.06 7.77
C LYS A 259 13.07 52.44 8.33
N LEU A 260 13.78 53.48 7.89
CA LEU A 260 13.36 54.85 8.09
C LEU A 260 12.10 55.05 7.25
N VAL A 261 10.94 55.09 7.91
CA VAL A 261 9.68 55.36 7.24
C VAL A 261 9.44 56.86 7.32
N GLU A 262 9.61 57.56 6.20
CA GLU A 262 9.25 58.98 6.10
C GLU A 262 7.74 59.11 6.31
N SER A 263 7.34 60.01 7.22
CA SER A 263 5.98 60.16 7.74
C SER A 263 4.99 60.82 6.76
N ASP A 264 5.38 61.05 5.51
CA ASP A 264 4.63 61.89 4.56
C ASP A 264 3.57 61.13 3.74
N ALA A 265 3.15 59.95 4.20
CA ALA A 265 2.00 59.27 3.61
C ALA A 265 0.71 59.96 4.09
N GLU A 266 0.33 61.08 3.47
CA GLU A 266 -1.04 61.60 3.56
C GLU A 266 -2.01 60.47 3.18
N ALA A 267 -2.89 60.10 4.11
CA ALA A 267 -3.76 58.93 4.03
C ALA A 267 -4.96 59.16 3.09
N ASP A 268 -4.74 59.63 1.86
CA ASP A 268 -5.79 59.92 0.88
C ASP A 268 -5.95 58.75 -0.10
N PHE A 269 -6.44 57.62 0.41
CA PHE A 269 -6.80 56.44 -0.41
C PHE A 269 -8.32 56.42 -0.62
N GLU A 270 -8.77 56.39 -1.87
CA GLU A 270 -10.20 56.41 -2.27
C GLU A 270 -11.05 55.31 -1.59
N GLY A 271 -10.44 54.20 -1.15
CA GLY A 271 -11.09 53.07 -0.49
C GLY A 271 -10.94 52.99 1.03
N LEU A 272 -10.30 53.97 1.70
CA LEU A 272 -10.03 53.96 3.14
C LEU A 272 -10.76 55.10 3.86
N ILE A 273 -11.49 54.77 4.92
CA ILE A 273 -12.09 55.75 5.83
C ILE A 273 -11.30 55.72 7.13
N VAL A 274 -10.72 56.86 7.51
CA VAL A 274 -10.00 57.04 8.78
C VAL A 274 -10.83 57.97 9.69
N ASN A 275 -11.17 57.51 10.89
CA ASN A 275 -11.71 58.39 11.94
C ASN A 275 -10.76 58.36 13.12
N GLN A 276 -10.30 59.53 13.56
CA GLN A 276 -9.33 59.69 14.64
C GLN A 276 -9.90 60.60 15.72
N ASP A 277 -9.84 60.14 16.96
CA ASP A 277 -10.08 60.90 18.19
C ASP A 277 -8.89 60.72 19.16
N GLU A 278 -8.93 61.35 20.35
CA GLU A 278 -7.81 61.31 21.31
C GLU A 278 -7.56 59.91 21.90
N GLU A 279 -8.59 59.09 22.05
CA GLU A 279 -8.54 57.77 22.70
C GLU A 279 -8.58 56.62 21.70
N LYS A 280 -8.84 56.88 20.42
CA LYS A 280 -9.14 55.85 19.43
C LYS A 280 -8.89 56.33 18.00
N THR A 281 -8.36 55.42 17.18
CA THR A 281 -8.29 55.58 15.72
C THR A 281 -8.91 54.37 15.05
N THR A 282 -9.75 54.59 14.04
CA THR A 282 -10.38 53.53 13.26
C THR A 282 -10.05 53.68 11.79
N TYR A 283 -9.73 52.55 11.17
CA TYR A 283 -9.42 52.41 9.77
C TYR A 283 -10.41 51.42 9.15
N ARG A 284 -11.17 51.84 8.15
CA ARG A 284 -12.17 51.00 7.48
C ARG A 284 -11.91 50.96 5.98
N LEU A 285 -11.60 49.77 5.48
CA LEU A 285 -11.46 49.52 4.05
C LEU A 285 -12.83 49.24 3.42
N SER A 286 -13.08 49.81 2.24
CA SER A 286 -14.31 49.62 1.49
C SER A 286 -14.55 48.14 1.19
N SER A 287 -15.81 47.70 1.32
CA SER A 287 -16.26 46.37 0.89
C SER A 287 -16.60 46.30 -0.60
N SER A 288 -16.58 47.45 -1.31
CA SER A 288 -16.88 47.49 -2.74
C SER A 288 -15.85 46.72 -3.56
N PRO A 289 -16.26 45.87 -4.52
CA PRO A 289 -15.35 45.22 -5.45
C PRO A 289 -14.55 46.20 -6.32
N SER A 290 -15.05 47.41 -6.56
CA SER A 290 -14.41 48.43 -7.40
C SER A 290 -13.41 49.33 -6.68
N ALA A 291 -13.36 49.29 -5.35
CA ALA A 291 -12.48 50.16 -4.57
C ALA A 291 -11.03 49.64 -4.60
N ALA A 292 -10.07 50.54 -4.83
CA ALA A 292 -8.65 50.23 -4.71
C ALA A 292 -8.27 50.02 -3.25
N LEU A 293 -7.47 48.97 -2.97
CA LEU A 293 -6.90 48.72 -1.66
C LEU A 293 -5.49 49.35 -1.56
N PRO A 294 -5.07 49.83 -0.38
CA PRO A 294 -3.71 50.34 -0.19
C PRO A 294 -2.68 49.22 -0.43
N SER A 295 -1.45 49.60 -0.79
CA SER A 295 -0.35 48.65 -0.82
C SER A 295 -0.05 48.12 0.58
N LEU A 296 0.49 46.90 0.69
CA LEU A 296 0.77 46.27 1.98
C LEU A 296 1.68 47.14 2.86
N ASP A 297 2.77 47.67 2.30
CA ASP A 297 3.74 48.46 3.06
C ASP A 297 3.15 49.80 3.52
N ALA A 298 2.36 50.47 2.69
CA ALA A 298 1.68 51.71 3.08
C ALA A 298 0.64 51.47 4.17
N TRP A 299 -0.13 50.38 4.05
CA TRP A 299 -1.11 49.97 5.05
C TRP A 299 -0.47 49.64 6.40
N LEU A 300 0.59 48.83 6.43
CA LEU A 300 1.26 48.46 7.68
C LEU A 300 1.99 49.65 8.31
N THR A 301 2.54 50.56 7.51
CA THR A 301 3.11 51.83 7.97
C THR A 301 2.07 52.68 8.70
N LEU A 302 0.87 52.77 8.13
CA LEU A 302 -0.24 53.51 8.74
C LEU A 302 -0.63 52.91 10.10
N LEU A 303 -0.70 51.57 10.20
CA LEU A 303 -1.01 50.87 11.46
C LEU A 303 0.12 50.96 12.49
N ALA A 304 1.38 51.04 12.06
CA ALA A 304 2.55 51.19 12.93
C ALA A 304 2.52 52.52 13.71
N GLY A 305 2.07 53.60 13.05
CA GLY A 305 2.11 54.97 13.57
C GLY A 305 3.52 55.56 13.59
N SER A 306 3.63 56.85 13.87
CA SER A 306 4.89 57.61 13.78
C SER A 306 5.87 57.39 14.95
N LYS A 307 5.35 57.11 16.15
CA LYS A 307 6.18 56.88 17.34
C LYS A 307 6.77 55.46 17.31
N ARG A 308 8.10 55.35 17.40
CA ARG A 308 8.80 54.07 17.58
C ARG A 308 8.42 53.47 18.94
N SER A 309 7.65 52.39 18.90
CA SER A 309 7.18 51.62 20.05
C SER A 309 7.10 50.13 19.69
N TRP A 310 6.70 49.28 20.63
CA TRP A 310 6.39 47.86 20.36
C TRP A 310 5.39 47.70 19.20
N ARG A 311 4.35 48.55 19.11
CA ARG A 311 3.37 48.55 18.00
C ARG A 311 4.07 48.82 16.67
N HIS A 312 4.93 49.83 16.65
CA HIS A 312 5.66 50.18 15.44
C HIS A 312 6.54 49.02 14.99
N ALA A 313 7.34 48.46 15.92
CA ALA A 313 8.19 47.29 15.67
C ALA A 313 7.40 46.07 15.19
N LEU A 314 6.21 45.81 15.73
CA LEU A 314 5.35 44.69 15.35
C LEU A 314 4.97 44.70 13.86
N PHE A 315 4.73 45.88 13.28
CA PHE A 315 4.32 46.01 11.88
C PHE A 315 5.47 46.29 10.91
N THR A 316 6.53 46.97 11.35
CA THR A 316 7.63 47.37 10.47
C THR A 316 8.80 46.38 10.43
N SER A 317 8.97 45.54 11.47
CA SER A 317 10.03 44.53 11.45
C SER A 317 9.79 43.51 10.34
N GLU A 318 10.82 43.19 9.56
CA GLU A 318 10.77 42.17 8.51
C GLU A 318 10.79 40.75 9.10
N ILE A 319 11.46 40.60 10.25
CA ILE A 319 11.73 39.33 10.90
C ILE A 319 11.28 39.34 12.35
N PHE A 320 10.75 38.20 12.80
CA PHE A 320 10.61 37.85 14.21
C PHE A 320 11.56 36.70 14.54
N VAL A 321 12.14 36.72 15.73
CA VAL A 321 13.06 35.67 16.17
C VAL A 321 12.27 34.52 16.80
N GLN A 322 12.46 33.30 16.32
CA GLN A 322 11.95 32.07 16.93
C GLN A 322 13.13 31.21 17.41
N GLY A 323 13.48 31.32 18.69
CA GLY A 323 14.69 30.70 19.23
C GLY A 323 15.94 31.33 18.61
N GLN A 324 16.63 30.59 17.72
CA GLN A 324 17.79 31.09 16.96
C GLN A 324 17.47 31.35 15.46
N LYS A 325 16.21 31.18 15.05
CA LYS A 325 15.79 31.32 13.64
C LYS A 325 15.15 32.67 13.40
N PHE A 326 15.34 33.20 12.19
CA PHE A 326 14.57 34.35 11.70
C PHE A 326 13.37 33.85 10.91
N GLN A 327 12.19 34.27 11.35
CA GLN A 327 10.92 33.98 10.70
C GLN A 327 10.38 35.26 10.08
N THR A 328 9.90 35.20 8.84
CA THR A 328 9.20 36.34 8.22
C THR A 328 8.03 36.77 9.09
N ASN A 329 7.92 38.08 9.34
CA ASN A 329 6.90 38.65 10.21
C ASN A 329 5.48 38.18 9.80
N PRO A 330 4.80 37.36 10.61
CA PRO A 330 3.46 36.85 10.31
C PRO A 330 2.38 37.95 10.32
N MET A 331 2.62 39.08 11.01
CA MET A 331 1.68 40.20 11.07
C MET A 331 1.45 40.80 9.69
N LYS A 332 2.47 40.80 8.82
CA LYS A 332 2.34 41.25 7.42
C LYS A 332 1.28 40.48 6.64
N ARG A 333 1.06 39.19 6.96
CA ARG A 333 0.09 38.34 6.27
C ARG A 333 -1.31 38.47 6.88
N ILE A 334 -1.43 38.41 8.21
CA ILE A 334 -2.74 38.43 8.85
C ILE A 334 -3.39 39.82 8.85
N PHE A 335 -2.60 40.91 8.83
CA PHE A 335 -3.07 42.30 8.70
C PHE A 335 -3.11 42.80 7.25
N SER A 336 -2.87 41.94 6.25
CA SER A 336 -2.91 42.36 4.84
C SER A 336 -4.23 43.07 4.50
N PRO A 337 -4.21 44.16 3.73
CA PRO A 337 -5.44 44.90 3.41
C PRO A 337 -6.37 44.02 2.58
N VAL A 338 -7.61 43.86 3.07
CA VAL A 338 -8.68 43.14 2.38
C VAL A 338 -9.96 43.96 2.38
N ARG A 339 -10.85 43.70 1.44
CA ARG A 339 -12.13 44.41 1.31
C ARG A 339 -12.97 44.21 2.57
N GLY A 340 -13.52 45.31 3.09
CA GLY A 340 -14.35 45.28 4.29
C GLY A 340 -13.59 45.05 5.60
N LEU A 341 -12.25 45.13 5.62
CA LEU A 341 -11.47 45.07 6.85
C LEU A 341 -11.68 46.33 7.70
N PHE A 342 -11.80 46.15 9.01
CA PHE A 342 -11.92 47.24 9.98
C PHE A 342 -10.87 47.07 11.08
N VAL A 343 -10.01 48.05 11.27
CA VAL A 343 -8.99 48.05 12.32
C VAL A 343 -9.25 49.20 13.28
N GLU A 344 -9.23 48.89 14.57
CA GLU A 344 -9.42 49.84 15.66
C GLU A 344 -8.17 49.84 16.52
N ILE A 345 -7.65 51.02 16.82
CA ILE A 345 -6.50 51.19 17.71
C ILE A 345 -6.94 52.10 18.84
N LEU A 346 -7.08 51.54 20.04
CA LEU A 346 -7.34 52.29 21.27
C LEU A 346 -6.03 52.83 21.84
N TYR A 347 -6.09 54.01 22.44
CA TYR A 347 -4.98 54.76 23.04
C TYR A 347 -3.73 54.81 22.14
N PRO A 348 -3.85 55.29 20.88
CA PRO A 348 -2.80 55.17 19.86
C PRO A 348 -1.49 55.93 20.20
N ASN A 349 -1.55 56.87 21.15
CA ASN A 349 -0.43 57.70 21.60
C ASN A 349 0.19 57.23 22.93
N ASP A 350 -0.44 56.29 23.64
CA ASP A 350 0.05 55.68 24.89
C ASP A 350 0.36 54.19 24.66
N PRO A 351 1.61 53.84 24.33
CA PRO A 351 2.01 52.46 24.02
C PRO A 351 1.68 51.45 25.13
N THR A 352 1.61 51.88 26.39
CA THR A 352 1.35 50.97 27.53
C THR A 352 -0.10 50.52 27.63
N LYS A 353 -1.02 51.28 27.01
CA LYS A 353 -2.46 51.00 26.98
C LYS A 353 -2.99 50.68 25.59
N THR A 354 -2.13 50.75 24.57
CA THR A 354 -2.55 50.54 23.18
C THR A 354 -3.14 49.14 22.99
N VAL A 355 -4.34 49.06 22.42
CA VAL A 355 -4.99 47.81 22.02
C VAL A 355 -5.39 47.91 20.56
N ILE A 356 -5.07 46.89 19.77
CA ILE A 356 -5.35 46.82 18.34
C ILE A 356 -6.36 45.72 18.09
N THR A 357 -7.50 46.07 17.54
CA THR A 357 -8.60 45.15 17.26
C THR A 357 -8.88 45.11 15.77
N VAL A 358 -8.87 43.92 15.17
CA VAL A 358 -9.21 43.71 13.76
C VAL A 358 -10.56 43.02 13.67
N LYS A 359 -11.44 43.57 12.82
CA LYS A 359 -12.74 43.02 12.52
C LYS A 359 -12.87 42.79 11.02
N GLU A 360 -13.36 41.62 10.64
CA GLU A 360 -13.69 41.28 9.25
C GLU A 360 -15.20 41.32 9.03
N GLN A 361 -15.61 41.49 7.77
CA GLN A 361 -17.02 41.57 7.37
C GLN A 361 -17.42 40.32 6.55
N PRO A 362 -17.67 39.16 7.19
CA PRO A 362 -18.05 37.94 6.48
C PRO A 362 -19.42 38.04 5.81
N ARG A 363 -20.31 38.91 6.30
CA ARG A 363 -21.62 39.22 5.71
C ARG A 363 -21.84 40.74 5.66
N PRO A 364 -22.62 41.26 4.69
CA PRO A 364 -22.92 42.68 4.62
C PRO A 364 -23.43 43.23 5.95
N ASN A 365 -22.83 44.33 6.41
CA ASN A 365 -23.15 45.03 7.67
C ASN A 365 -22.95 44.22 8.97
N HIS A 366 -22.25 43.08 8.93
CA HIS A 366 -21.92 42.30 10.12
C HIS A 366 -20.40 42.17 10.29
N TYR A 367 -19.86 42.78 11.34
CA TYR A 367 -18.44 42.74 11.68
C TYR A 367 -18.16 41.75 12.80
N VAL A 368 -17.15 40.90 12.61
CA VAL A 368 -16.71 39.93 13.61
C VAL A 368 -15.25 40.23 13.96
N GLN A 369 -14.94 40.28 15.26
CA GLN A 369 -13.56 40.43 15.74
C GLN A 369 -12.78 39.14 15.45
N VAL A 370 -11.63 39.29 14.81
CA VAL A 370 -10.78 38.16 14.39
C VAL A 370 -9.36 38.23 14.97
N ILE A 371 -8.89 39.42 15.35
CA ILE A 371 -7.58 39.61 16.01
C ILE A 371 -7.72 40.67 17.10
N GLU A 372 -7.09 40.43 18.24
CA GLU A 372 -6.79 41.44 19.27
C GLU A 372 -5.29 41.40 19.58
N VAL A 373 -4.64 42.56 19.64
CA VAL A 373 -3.24 42.68 20.05
C VAL A 373 -3.13 43.68 21.18
N LYS A 374 -2.44 43.28 22.26
CA LYS A 374 -2.22 44.13 23.44
C LYS A 374 -0.88 43.80 24.08
N LEU A 375 -0.41 44.72 24.91
CA LEU A 375 0.74 44.49 25.79
C LEU A 375 0.26 43.83 27.10
N GLU A 376 0.95 42.79 27.53
CA GLU A 376 0.80 42.13 28.83
C GLU A 376 2.08 42.34 29.65
N GLY A 377 1.96 42.94 30.84
CA GLY A 377 3.12 43.37 31.62
C GLY A 377 3.87 44.51 30.93
N SER A 378 5.21 44.49 30.99
CA SER A 378 6.04 45.57 30.44
C SER A 378 6.50 45.32 29.00
N ASN A 379 6.80 44.06 28.62
CA ASN A 379 7.48 43.75 27.37
C ASN A 379 6.88 42.56 26.60
N GLU A 380 5.79 41.94 27.08
CA GLU A 380 5.16 40.83 26.37
C GLU A 380 3.96 41.32 25.56
N ILE A 381 3.89 40.94 24.28
CA ILE A 381 2.82 41.27 23.36
C ILE A 381 1.98 40.00 23.18
N ALA A 382 0.71 40.08 23.55
CA ALA A 382 -0.26 39.02 23.29
C ALA A 382 -1.00 39.33 21.98
N VAL A 383 -0.96 38.40 21.04
CA VAL A 383 -1.74 38.41 19.80
C VAL A 383 -2.75 37.29 19.87
N ASN A 384 -4.02 37.64 20.10
CA ASN A 384 -5.15 36.73 20.16
C ASN A 384 -5.80 36.65 18.78
N ILE A 385 -5.82 35.47 18.17
CA ILE A 385 -6.54 35.21 16.92
C ILE A 385 -7.81 34.43 17.25
N THR A 386 -8.97 35.02 16.95
CA THR A 386 -10.27 34.47 17.34
C THR A 386 -10.85 33.58 16.24
N LYS A 387 -11.32 32.39 16.61
CA LYS A 387 -12.17 31.53 15.79
C LYS A 387 -13.59 31.53 16.34
N ASP A 388 -14.55 31.94 15.51
CA ASP A 388 -15.96 32.12 15.83
C ASP A 388 -16.77 30.81 15.86
N THR A 389 -16.65 29.98 14.82
CA THR A 389 -17.37 28.71 14.67
C THR A 389 -16.57 27.57 15.32
N THR A 390 -17.05 27.05 16.43
CA THR A 390 -16.38 25.98 17.19
C THR A 390 -17.39 24.96 17.70
N ALA A 391 -16.90 23.80 18.17
CA ALA A 391 -17.71 22.81 18.86
C ALA A 391 -18.38 23.34 20.15
N LEU A 392 -17.86 24.43 20.74
CA LEU A 392 -18.48 25.09 21.91
C LEU A 392 -19.70 25.95 21.55
N GLY A 393 -19.93 26.22 20.25
CA GLY A 393 -20.94 27.19 19.81
C GLY A 393 -20.62 28.64 20.18
N LYS A 394 -19.40 28.93 20.66
CA LYS A 394 -18.92 30.27 21.01
C LYS A 394 -17.48 30.51 20.52
N PRO A 395 -17.04 31.77 20.37
CA PRO A 395 -15.68 32.06 19.94
C PRO A 395 -14.61 31.52 20.90
N VAL A 396 -13.46 31.12 20.33
CA VAL A 396 -12.27 30.66 21.05
C VAL A 396 -11.05 31.40 20.49
N ASP A 397 -10.16 31.85 21.37
CA ASP A 397 -8.95 32.58 21.00
C ASP A 397 -7.72 31.67 21.02
N LEU A 398 -6.88 31.81 20.00
CA LEU A 398 -5.51 31.33 20.02
C LEU A 398 -4.59 32.46 20.46
N GLU A 399 -3.95 32.31 21.61
CA GLU A 399 -3.00 33.28 22.15
C GLU A 399 -1.56 32.99 21.68
N LEU A 400 -1.01 33.92 20.91
CA LEU A 400 0.39 33.94 20.50
C LEU A 400 1.14 35.01 21.30
N LYS A 401 2.26 34.62 21.91
CA LYS A 401 3.05 35.51 22.78
C LYS A 401 4.35 35.90 22.10
N PHE A 402 4.65 37.19 22.13
CA PHE A 402 5.90 37.75 21.65
C PHE A 402 6.54 38.59 22.75
N ARG A 403 7.87 38.63 22.82
CA ARG A 403 8.64 39.48 23.72
C ARG A 403 9.32 40.58 22.92
N TYR A 404 9.21 41.80 23.43
CA TYR A 404 9.79 42.99 22.84
C TYR A 404 11.14 43.32 23.49
N HIS A 405 12.15 43.45 22.64
CA HIS A 405 13.56 43.65 22.96
C HIS A 405 14.08 44.93 22.27
N PRO A 406 13.81 46.13 22.82
CA PRO A 406 14.24 47.39 22.22
C PRO A 406 15.78 47.52 22.10
N GLU A 407 16.53 46.78 22.92
CA GLU A 407 17.99 46.69 22.84
C GLU A 407 18.49 46.03 21.54
N ALA A 408 17.67 45.17 20.93
CA ALA A 408 17.98 44.44 19.71
C ALA A 408 17.26 45.06 18.50
N GLY A 409 17.50 46.34 18.22
CA GLY A 409 16.71 47.12 17.26
C GLY A 409 16.66 46.59 15.81
N TYR A 410 17.54 45.68 15.40
CA TYR A 410 17.46 45.00 14.09
C TYR A 410 16.42 43.85 14.07
N ALA A 411 16.09 43.28 15.22
CA ALA A 411 15.11 42.20 15.40
C ALA A 411 14.39 42.34 16.75
N PRO A 412 13.65 43.44 16.98
CA PRO A 412 13.14 43.80 18.30
C PRO A 412 12.00 42.90 18.81
N ILE A 413 11.48 41.96 18.01
CA ILE A 413 10.34 41.11 18.36
C ILE A 413 10.75 39.63 18.30
N HIS A 414 10.60 38.94 19.42
CA HIS A 414 10.93 37.53 19.59
C HIS A 414 9.66 36.76 19.95
N GLU A 415 9.32 35.67 19.25
CA GLU A 415 8.17 34.83 19.65
C GLU A 415 8.55 33.95 20.86
N VAL A 416 7.66 33.85 21.85
CA VAL A 416 7.83 32.98 23.01
C VAL A 416 7.48 31.55 22.60
N MET A 417 8.52 30.79 22.24
CA MET A 417 8.40 29.42 21.73
C MET A 417 8.10 28.39 22.83
N GLU A 418 8.45 28.69 24.08
CA GLU A 418 8.10 27.85 25.23
C GLU A 418 6.58 27.70 25.34
N ASP A 419 6.13 26.46 25.54
CA ASP A 419 4.72 26.02 25.59
C ASP A 419 3.85 26.44 24.38
N ARG A 420 4.46 26.90 23.28
CA ARG A 420 3.72 27.38 22.11
C ARG A 420 2.85 26.28 21.50
N ASN A 421 3.39 25.08 21.36
CA ASN A 421 2.65 23.96 20.77
C ASN A 421 1.51 23.49 21.69
N ASP A 422 1.72 23.50 23.01
CA ASP A 422 0.69 23.19 24.01
C ASP A 422 -0.46 24.20 23.95
N ARG A 423 -0.18 25.51 23.88
CA ARG A 423 -1.21 26.55 23.68
C ARG A 423 -2.02 26.35 22.40
N ILE A 424 -1.35 26.00 21.30
CA ILE A 424 -2.01 25.70 20.02
C ILE A 424 -2.89 24.45 20.16
N LYS A 425 -2.38 23.38 20.78
CA LYS A 425 -3.13 22.14 21.04
C LYS A 425 -4.35 22.41 21.91
N GLU A 426 -4.24 23.20 22.97
CA GLU A 426 -5.37 23.60 23.81
C GLU A 426 -6.45 24.36 23.02
N PHE A 427 -6.04 25.29 22.15
CA PHE A 427 -6.95 26.00 21.26
C PHE A 427 -7.71 25.01 20.34
N TYR A 428 -7.00 24.13 19.64
CA TYR A 428 -7.61 23.14 18.74
C TYR A 428 -8.50 22.15 19.48
N TRP A 429 -8.10 21.73 20.68
CA TRP A 429 -8.90 20.84 21.51
C TRP A 429 -10.25 21.46 21.85
N ARG A 430 -10.25 22.73 22.27
CA ARG A 430 -11.48 23.49 22.53
C ARG A 430 -12.30 23.70 21.25
N ALA A 431 -11.65 23.90 20.11
CA ALA A 431 -12.32 24.11 18.83
C ALA A 431 -13.02 22.85 18.31
N TRP A 432 -12.41 21.66 18.45
CA TRP A 432 -12.94 20.38 17.95
C TRP A 432 -13.77 19.59 18.97
N PHE A 433 -13.40 19.58 20.25
CA PHE A 433 -14.02 18.71 21.27
C PHE A 433 -14.76 19.47 22.37
N GLY A 434 -14.72 20.80 22.32
CA GLY A 434 -15.45 21.64 23.26
C GLY A 434 -14.91 21.55 24.68
N THR A 435 -15.71 21.02 25.61
CA THR A 435 -15.39 20.95 27.05
C THR A 435 -14.85 19.59 27.49
N GLU A 436 -14.55 18.67 26.57
CA GLU A 436 -13.90 17.40 26.91
C GLU A 436 -12.54 17.65 27.61
N LYS A 437 -12.13 16.75 28.51
CA LYS A 437 -10.86 16.87 29.22
C LYS A 437 -9.70 16.58 28.26
N LEU A 438 -8.79 17.56 28.09
CA LEU A 438 -7.54 17.38 27.37
C LEU A 438 -6.55 16.55 28.21
N ASP A 439 -5.98 15.51 27.61
CA ASP A 439 -4.89 14.72 28.17
C ASP A 439 -3.70 14.74 27.20
N LEU A 440 -2.74 15.62 27.47
CA LEU A 440 -1.51 15.74 26.69
C LEU A 440 -0.48 14.65 27.00
N ASP A 441 -0.65 13.90 28.10
CA ASP A 441 0.28 12.87 28.55
C ASP A 441 -0.24 11.45 28.22
N ALA A 442 -1.27 11.36 27.37
CA ALA A 442 -1.85 10.10 26.91
C ALA A 442 -0.80 9.20 26.21
N SER A 443 -0.89 7.90 26.47
CA SER A 443 0.03 6.92 25.88
C SER A 443 -0.21 6.74 24.38
N VAL A 444 0.83 6.93 23.57
CA VAL A 444 0.81 6.70 22.11
C VAL A 444 0.69 5.24 21.72
N THR A 445 0.96 4.31 22.64
CA THR A 445 0.82 2.87 22.38
C THR A 445 -0.58 2.36 22.69
N GLY A 446 -1.40 3.11 23.42
CA GLY A 446 -2.76 2.75 23.83
C GLY A 446 -3.82 2.99 22.74
N GLN A 447 -5.07 2.69 23.10
CA GLN A 447 -6.26 2.97 22.28
C GLN A 447 -6.92 4.28 22.72
N PHE A 448 -7.49 4.99 21.75
CA PHE A 448 -8.21 6.24 21.92
C PHE A 448 -9.69 6.01 21.64
N ASP A 449 -10.55 6.46 22.55
CA ASP A 449 -11.99 6.31 22.45
C ASP A 449 -12.66 7.56 21.84
N GLY A 450 -13.48 7.34 20.82
CA GLY A 450 -14.33 8.35 20.20
C GLY A 450 -15.71 8.47 20.83
N GLY A 451 -16.12 7.48 21.63
CA GLY A 451 -17.47 7.33 22.16
C GLY A 451 -18.43 6.65 21.18
N SER A 452 -19.70 6.58 21.60
CA SER A 452 -20.80 6.05 20.79
C SER A 452 -21.62 7.17 20.16
N ALA A 453 -22.10 6.95 18.94
CA ALA A 453 -22.99 7.85 18.21
C ALA A 453 -24.10 7.07 17.50
N THR A 454 -25.27 7.70 17.37
CA THR A 454 -26.39 7.16 16.58
C THR A 454 -26.37 7.81 15.20
N VAL A 455 -26.45 7.00 14.15
CA VAL A 455 -26.55 7.49 12.77
C VAL A 455 -27.99 7.92 12.50
N THR A 456 -28.23 9.23 12.31
CA THR A 456 -29.57 9.77 12.06
C THR A 456 -29.79 10.13 10.59
N GLY A 457 -31.03 10.01 10.09
CA GLY A 457 -31.37 10.39 8.72
C GLY A 457 -31.10 11.87 8.39
N GLU A 458 -31.26 12.77 9.37
CA GLU A 458 -30.92 14.19 9.23
C GLU A 458 -29.42 14.40 9.00
N ALA A 459 -28.57 13.76 9.82
CA ALA A 459 -27.12 13.89 9.69
C ALA A 459 -26.60 13.28 8.38
N ILE A 460 -27.19 12.17 7.93
CA ILE A 460 -26.90 11.58 6.61
C ILE A 460 -27.23 12.60 5.51
N ASN A 461 -28.45 13.15 5.52
CA ASN A 461 -28.91 14.07 4.48
C ASN A 461 -28.06 15.35 4.41
N ASP A 462 -27.73 15.94 5.56
CA ASP A 462 -26.88 17.12 5.64
C ASP A 462 -25.48 16.86 5.10
N PHE A 463 -24.88 15.71 5.45
CA PHE A 463 -23.57 15.32 4.95
C PHE A 463 -23.57 15.08 3.44
N VAL A 464 -24.55 14.32 2.93
CA VAL A 464 -24.73 14.01 1.51
C VAL A 464 -24.89 15.30 0.69
N HIS A 465 -25.67 16.26 1.18
CA HIS A 465 -25.83 17.56 0.55
C HIS A 465 -24.54 18.37 0.54
N ALA A 466 -23.80 18.37 1.66
CA ALA A 466 -22.54 19.10 1.78
C ALA A 466 -21.45 18.62 0.80
N VAL A 467 -21.36 17.30 0.57
CA VAL A 467 -20.36 16.72 -0.35
C VAL A 467 -20.86 16.58 -1.78
N GLY A 468 -22.15 16.83 -2.03
CA GLY A 468 -22.77 16.76 -3.35
C GLY A 468 -23.01 15.32 -3.86
N ASN A 469 -23.10 14.34 -2.97
CA ASN A 469 -23.43 12.97 -3.34
C ASN A 469 -24.92 12.87 -3.71
N LYS A 470 -25.24 12.17 -4.80
CA LYS A 470 -26.61 12.06 -5.35
C LYS A 470 -27.15 10.63 -5.34
N GLY A 471 -26.48 9.71 -4.64
CA GLY A 471 -26.90 8.32 -4.55
C GLY A 471 -28.31 8.19 -3.95
N GLU A 472 -29.20 7.50 -4.65
CA GLU A 472 -30.58 7.28 -4.15
C GLU A 472 -30.63 6.47 -2.85
N ALA A 473 -29.58 5.70 -2.55
CA ALA A 473 -29.48 4.88 -1.35
C ALA A 473 -29.34 5.70 -0.05
N PHE A 474 -29.01 6.99 -0.15
CA PHE A 474 -28.81 7.88 0.99
C PHE A 474 -29.99 8.85 1.21
N VAL A 475 -31.01 8.78 0.36
CA VAL A 475 -32.18 9.66 0.41
C VAL A 475 -33.38 8.86 0.89
N SER A 476 -34.12 9.38 1.87
CA SER A 476 -35.32 8.74 2.40
C SER A 476 -36.37 8.53 1.31
N ARG A 477 -36.78 7.27 1.10
CA ARG A 477 -37.87 6.87 0.21
C ARG A 477 -38.75 5.80 0.86
N PRO A 478 -40.07 5.82 0.67
CA PRO A 478 -40.96 4.82 1.26
C PRO A 478 -40.58 3.39 0.88
N GLY A 479 -40.45 2.51 1.88
CA GLY A 479 -40.17 1.08 1.68
C GLY A 479 -38.71 0.74 1.32
N LYS A 480 -37.77 1.69 1.41
CA LYS A 480 -36.34 1.44 1.25
C LYS A 480 -35.58 1.85 2.51
N GLU A 481 -34.61 1.03 2.91
CA GLU A 481 -33.66 1.41 3.95
C GLU A 481 -32.79 2.59 3.49
N VAL A 482 -32.50 3.50 4.42
CA VAL A 482 -31.61 4.64 4.20
C VAL A 482 -30.23 4.26 4.72
N TYR A 483 -29.26 4.20 3.81
CA TYR A 483 -27.87 3.95 4.16
C TYR A 483 -27.12 5.26 4.42
N ALA A 484 -26.00 5.18 5.11
CA ALA A 484 -25.04 6.27 5.23
C ALA A 484 -23.89 6.05 4.23
N PRO A 485 -23.36 7.11 3.59
CA PRO A 485 -22.15 7.02 2.78
C PRO A 485 -20.98 6.45 3.60
N MET A 486 -20.07 5.69 2.97
CA MET A 486 -18.89 5.18 3.68
C MET A 486 -18.04 6.32 4.25
N ASP A 487 -18.04 7.48 3.59
CA ASP A 487 -17.33 8.67 4.04
C ASP A 487 -17.87 9.22 5.37
N PHE A 488 -19.11 8.88 5.75
CA PHE A 488 -19.69 9.26 7.04
C PHE A 488 -18.94 8.63 8.23
N ALA A 489 -18.15 7.59 7.97
CA ALA A 489 -17.20 7.01 8.91
C ALA A 489 -16.24 8.05 9.51
N ILE A 490 -15.79 9.02 8.71
CA ILE A 490 -14.90 10.07 9.23
C ILE A 490 -15.66 11.00 10.19
N VAL A 491 -16.96 11.21 9.99
CA VAL A 491 -17.79 12.07 10.85
C VAL A 491 -17.97 11.40 12.21
N VAL A 492 -18.36 10.13 12.21
CA VAL A 492 -18.52 9.33 13.44
C VAL A 492 -17.18 9.15 14.15
N GLY A 493 -16.13 8.85 13.37
CA GLY A 493 -14.81 8.53 13.90
C GLY A 493 -13.89 9.74 14.13
N TRP A 494 -14.30 10.96 13.77
CA TRP A 494 -13.45 12.16 13.78
C TRP A 494 -12.75 12.33 15.13
N LYS A 495 -13.51 12.16 16.23
CA LYS A 495 -12.97 12.28 17.59
C LYS A 495 -11.89 11.26 17.88
N ALA A 496 -12.14 9.99 17.62
CA ALA A 496 -11.16 8.93 17.85
C ALA A 496 -9.91 9.11 16.99
N ILE A 497 -10.06 9.57 15.74
CA ILE A 497 -8.98 9.67 14.77
C ILE A 497 -8.09 10.91 15.01
N THR A 498 -8.63 11.99 15.56
CA THR A 498 -7.89 13.24 15.78
C THR A 498 -7.29 13.39 17.18
N LYS A 499 -7.90 12.82 18.23
CA LYS A 499 -7.29 12.78 19.58
C LYS A 499 -5.82 12.29 19.61
N PRO A 500 -5.40 11.29 18.82
CA PRO A 500 -4.06 10.74 18.87
C PRO A 500 -2.94 11.67 18.38
N ILE A 501 -3.26 12.83 17.78
CA ILE A 501 -2.23 13.80 17.36
C ILE A 501 -1.85 14.80 18.47
N PHE A 502 -2.59 14.84 19.58
CA PHE A 502 -2.38 15.77 20.70
C PHE A 502 -1.28 15.41 21.71
N PRO A 503 -0.93 14.14 21.98
CA PRO A 503 0.07 13.81 23.01
C PRO A 503 1.38 14.58 22.86
N ARG A 504 2.03 14.95 23.97
CA ARG A 504 3.32 15.68 24.00
C ARG A 504 4.47 14.89 23.41
N THR A 505 4.40 13.57 23.46
CA THR A 505 5.33 12.67 22.77
C THR A 505 5.30 12.85 21.25
N ILE A 506 4.21 13.42 20.71
CA ILE A 506 4.05 13.84 19.32
C ILE A 506 3.99 15.37 19.31
N ASP A 507 5.13 16.00 19.62
CA ASP A 507 5.20 17.46 19.63
C ASP A 507 5.31 18.01 18.21
N GLY A 508 4.39 18.90 17.86
CA GLY A 508 4.25 19.42 16.51
C GLY A 508 3.36 20.67 16.48
N ASP A 509 3.65 21.57 15.53
CA ASP A 509 2.86 22.78 15.33
C ASP A 509 1.57 22.43 14.58
N LEU A 510 0.47 22.31 15.32
CA LEU A 510 -0.83 21.90 14.79
C LEU A 510 -1.42 22.91 13.79
N LEU A 511 -0.99 24.18 13.81
CA LEU A 511 -1.37 25.15 12.76
C LEU A 511 -0.75 24.81 11.40
N LYS A 512 0.35 24.07 11.40
CA LYS A 512 1.05 23.62 10.18
C LYS A 512 0.69 22.18 9.80
N LEU A 513 -0.26 21.56 10.51
CA LEU A 513 -0.78 20.24 10.20
C LEU A 513 -1.48 20.26 8.83
N VAL A 514 -1.20 19.25 8.01
CA VAL A 514 -1.97 18.96 6.80
C VAL A 514 -2.38 17.49 6.79
N HIS A 515 -3.53 17.20 6.19
CA HIS A 515 -3.99 15.84 5.97
C HIS A 515 -3.30 15.29 4.72
N LEU A 516 -2.51 14.22 4.86
CA LEU A 516 -1.75 13.60 3.75
C LEU A 516 -2.57 12.57 2.99
N SER A 517 -3.28 11.68 3.69
CA SER A 517 -4.09 10.66 3.05
C SER A 517 -5.17 10.13 3.98
N ASN A 518 -6.23 9.58 3.40
CA ASN A 518 -7.27 8.87 4.13
C ASN A 518 -7.71 7.62 3.36
N GLY A 519 -7.92 6.52 4.07
CA GLY A 519 -8.45 5.28 3.54
C GLY A 519 -9.61 4.74 4.36
N PHE A 520 -10.59 4.17 3.67
CA PHE A 520 -11.70 3.43 4.23
C PHE A 520 -11.62 1.98 3.76
N ARG A 521 -11.85 1.03 4.66
CA ARG A 521 -11.90 -0.40 4.36
C ARG A 521 -13.04 -1.06 5.11
N MET A 522 -14.05 -1.50 4.39
CA MET A 522 -15.13 -2.33 4.93
C MET A 522 -14.55 -3.71 5.27
N LEU A 523 -14.86 -4.21 6.47
CA LEU A 523 -14.47 -5.57 6.83
C LEU A 523 -15.30 -6.59 6.02
N PRO A 524 -14.71 -7.72 5.60
CA PRO A 524 -15.41 -8.68 4.76
C PRO A 524 -16.69 -9.22 5.42
N GLY A 525 -17.79 -9.19 4.69
CA GLY A 525 -19.12 -9.61 5.19
C GLY A 525 -19.89 -8.54 5.98
N ALA A 526 -19.27 -7.40 6.30
CA ALA A 526 -19.97 -6.30 6.95
C ALA A 526 -20.88 -5.54 5.96
N GLU A 527 -22.10 -5.24 6.40
CA GLU A 527 -23.01 -4.37 5.67
C GLU A 527 -22.64 -2.89 5.86
N PRO A 528 -22.95 -2.00 4.89
CA PRO A 528 -22.82 -0.57 5.07
C PRO A 528 -23.60 -0.05 6.30
N LEU A 529 -23.19 1.12 6.78
CA LEU A 529 -23.90 1.83 7.84
C LEU A 529 -25.28 2.27 7.35
N LYS A 530 -26.26 2.27 8.26
CA LYS A 530 -27.64 2.68 7.98
C LYS A 530 -28.21 3.59 9.06
N GLU A 531 -29.28 4.28 8.71
CA GLU A 531 -30.07 5.07 9.66
C GLU A 531 -30.53 4.18 10.84
N GLY A 532 -30.33 4.67 12.06
CA GLY A 532 -30.66 3.97 13.31
C GLY A 532 -29.52 3.12 13.88
N ASP A 533 -28.40 2.95 13.16
CA ASP A 533 -27.25 2.23 13.70
C ASP A 533 -26.64 2.97 14.90
N GLU A 534 -26.40 2.23 15.99
CA GLU A 534 -25.54 2.68 17.09
C GLU A 534 -24.12 2.18 16.83
N VAL A 535 -23.20 3.14 16.68
CA VAL A 535 -21.80 2.89 16.34
C VAL A 535 -20.86 3.43 17.40
N ALA A 536 -19.84 2.65 17.73
CA ALA A 536 -18.75 3.06 18.61
C ALA A 536 -17.45 3.10 17.81
N THR A 537 -16.59 4.08 18.08
CA THR A 537 -15.29 4.20 17.39
C THR A 537 -14.14 4.13 18.38
N THR A 538 -13.20 3.24 18.10
CA THR A 538 -11.88 3.19 18.76
C THR A 538 -10.81 3.52 17.73
N ALA A 539 -9.67 4.06 18.16
CA ALA A 539 -8.54 4.30 17.26
C ALA A 539 -7.21 4.00 17.93
N GLN A 540 -6.21 3.70 17.11
CA GLN A 540 -4.83 3.50 17.55
C GLN A 540 -3.86 4.19 16.60
N ILE A 541 -2.71 4.60 17.12
CA ILE A 541 -1.62 5.13 16.30
C ILE A 541 -0.86 3.96 15.70
N ASN A 542 -0.87 3.87 14.38
CA ASN A 542 -0.07 2.88 13.66
C ASN A 542 1.37 3.37 13.50
N ALA A 543 1.58 4.64 13.15
CA ALA A 543 2.93 5.15 12.90
C ALA A 543 3.10 6.61 13.32
N VAL A 544 4.31 6.94 13.81
CA VAL A 544 4.82 8.30 13.97
C VAL A 544 6.21 8.33 13.38
N ILE A 545 6.41 9.01 12.26
CA ILE A 545 7.67 8.95 11.49
C ILE A 545 8.13 10.36 11.13
N ASN A 546 9.38 10.68 11.45
CA ASN A 546 10.02 11.92 11.03
C ASN A 546 10.54 11.79 9.58
N GLN A 547 9.90 12.51 8.66
CA GLN A 547 10.24 12.64 7.25
C GLN A 547 10.94 13.99 6.99
N ASP A 548 11.49 14.17 5.78
CA ASP A 548 12.11 15.45 5.38
C ASP A 548 11.08 16.58 5.28
N SER A 549 9.83 16.25 4.96
CA SER A 549 8.71 17.18 4.84
C SER A 549 8.07 17.54 6.20
N GLY A 550 8.33 16.76 7.26
CA GLY A 550 7.64 16.90 8.53
C GLY A 550 7.55 15.61 9.34
N LYS A 551 6.79 15.65 10.44
CA LYS A 551 6.45 14.48 11.25
C LYS A 551 5.09 13.93 10.80
N MET A 552 5.09 12.72 10.26
CA MET A 552 3.89 12.01 9.82
C MET A 552 3.31 11.21 10.98
N VAL A 553 1.99 11.26 11.16
CA VAL A 553 1.23 10.46 12.13
C VAL A 553 0.15 9.68 11.38
N GLU A 554 0.19 8.35 11.45
CA GLU A 554 -0.83 7.46 10.91
C GLU A 554 -1.70 6.92 12.04
N VAL A 555 -3.01 7.11 11.91
CA VAL A 555 -4.02 6.67 12.86
C VAL A 555 -4.98 5.73 12.16
N MET A 556 -5.30 4.61 12.79
CA MET A 556 -6.31 3.67 12.32
C MET A 556 -7.47 3.64 13.31
N GLY A 557 -8.62 4.12 12.88
CA GLY A 557 -9.90 4.02 13.58
C GLY A 557 -10.66 2.76 13.16
N THR A 558 -11.24 2.05 14.12
CA THR A 558 -12.13 0.92 13.91
C THR A 558 -13.53 1.28 14.39
N ILE A 559 -14.49 1.26 13.46
CA ILE A 559 -15.90 1.51 13.76
C ILE A 559 -16.58 0.17 14.00
N ALA A 560 -17.24 0.05 15.15
CA ALA A 560 -17.99 -1.13 15.53
C ALA A 560 -19.49 -0.81 15.67
N ARG A 561 -20.33 -1.74 15.22
CA ARG A 561 -21.79 -1.74 15.40
C ARG A 561 -22.16 -2.96 16.22
N GLU A 562 -22.87 -2.77 17.33
CA GLU A 562 -23.24 -3.85 18.26
C GLU A 562 -22.03 -4.71 18.71
N GLY A 563 -20.88 -4.07 18.97
CA GLY A 563 -19.64 -4.73 19.37
C GLY A 563 -18.87 -5.46 18.26
N LYS A 564 -19.39 -5.49 17.02
CA LYS A 564 -18.71 -6.08 15.85
C LYS A 564 -18.09 -5.00 14.99
N ALA A 565 -16.82 -5.15 14.63
CA ALA A 565 -16.15 -4.22 13.72
C ALA A 565 -16.80 -4.27 12.33
N VAL A 566 -17.05 -3.10 11.75
CA VAL A 566 -17.71 -2.91 10.45
C VAL A 566 -16.72 -2.38 9.42
N MET A 567 -15.91 -1.40 9.80
CA MET A 567 -14.94 -0.78 8.91
C MET A 567 -13.74 -0.19 9.65
N GLU A 568 -12.64 -0.08 8.92
CA GLU A 568 -11.41 0.58 9.36
C GLU A 568 -11.21 1.87 8.56
N VAL A 569 -10.82 2.93 9.25
CA VAL A 569 -10.50 4.24 8.69
C VAL A 569 -9.04 4.54 9.01
N THR A 570 -8.19 4.62 8.00
CA THR A 570 -6.76 4.94 8.18
C THR A 570 -6.50 6.35 7.69
N SER A 571 -6.12 7.26 8.58
CA SER A 571 -5.80 8.66 8.24
C SER A 571 -4.33 8.96 8.53
N GLN A 572 -3.69 9.69 7.63
CA GLN A 572 -2.31 10.16 7.79
C GLN A 572 -2.27 11.68 7.87
N PHE A 573 -1.65 12.21 8.91
CA PHE A 573 -1.45 13.63 9.14
C PHE A 573 0.04 13.97 9.06
N LEU A 574 0.37 15.20 8.66
CA LEU A 574 1.74 15.69 8.59
C LEU A 574 1.88 17.02 9.30
N TYR A 575 2.64 17.02 10.39
CA TYR A 575 3.17 18.25 10.98
C TYR A 575 4.35 18.74 10.14
N ARG A 576 4.12 19.76 9.30
CA ARG A 576 5.17 20.28 8.42
C ARG A 576 6.27 20.96 9.23
N GLY A 577 7.52 20.58 8.97
CA GLY A 577 8.68 21.14 9.68
C GLY A 577 9.87 20.21 9.67
N ALA A 578 10.87 20.53 10.49
CA ALA A 578 12.05 19.69 10.70
C ALA A 578 12.04 19.15 12.14
N TYR A 579 12.12 17.84 12.27
CA TYR A 579 12.00 17.12 13.54
C TYR A 579 13.16 16.14 13.71
N THR A 580 13.73 16.07 14.92
CA THR A 580 14.91 15.24 15.26
C THR A 580 14.68 14.31 16.46
N ASP A 581 13.47 14.34 17.02
CA ASP A 581 12.99 13.55 18.16
C ASP A 581 12.65 12.10 17.76
N PHE A 582 13.66 11.37 17.26
CA PHE A 582 13.50 9.99 16.79
C PHE A 582 13.11 9.02 17.91
N GLU A 583 13.40 9.33 19.18
CA GLU A 583 13.06 8.52 20.35
C GLU A 583 11.57 8.17 20.48
N ASN A 584 10.70 9.04 19.96
CA ASN A 584 9.24 8.89 19.98
C ASN A 584 8.67 8.35 18.65
N THR A 585 9.53 8.07 17.67
CA THR A 585 9.11 7.60 16.34
C THR A 585 9.03 6.08 16.27
N PHE A 586 7.94 5.57 15.70
CA PHE A 586 7.68 4.15 15.56
C PHE A 586 6.74 3.85 14.39
N GLN A 587 6.65 2.59 13.99
CA GLN A 587 5.71 2.12 12.99
C GLN A 587 5.27 0.68 13.29
N ARG A 588 3.96 0.48 13.39
CA ARG A 588 3.28 -0.82 13.36
C ARG A 588 2.87 -1.08 11.93
N LYS A 589 3.24 -2.24 11.40
CA LYS A 589 2.93 -2.60 10.03
C LYS A 589 2.47 -4.04 9.97
N THR A 590 1.27 -4.25 9.44
CA THR A 590 0.86 -5.58 8.99
C THR A 590 1.61 -5.86 7.70
N GLU A 591 2.49 -6.86 7.72
CA GLU A 591 3.32 -7.18 6.56
C GLU A 591 2.50 -7.96 5.53
N VAL A 592 2.93 -7.85 4.27
CA VAL A 592 2.31 -8.58 3.17
C VAL A 592 2.41 -10.09 3.45
N PRO A 593 1.31 -10.86 3.35
CA PRO A 593 1.38 -12.30 3.47
C PRO A 593 2.32 -12.91 2.43
N MET A 594 3.24 -13.76 2.89
CA MET A 594 4.27 -14.39 2.04
C MET A 594 4.10 -15.90 2.02
N GLN A 595 4.32 -16.52 0.88
CA GLN A 595 4.25 -17.96 0.69
C GLN A 595 5.64 -18.52 0.32
N LEU A 596 6.09 -19.55 1.04
CA LEU A 596 7.42 -20.15 0.90
C LEU A 596 7.29 -21.65 0.60
N HIS A 597 7.75 -22.07 -0.58
CA HIS A 597 7.76 -23.48 -0.97
C HIS A 597 9.09 -24.15 -0.59
N LEU A 598 9.04 -25.25 0.14
CA LEU A 598 10.20 -25.98 0.68
C LEU A 598 10.53 -27.19 -0.19
N ALA A 599 11.14 -26.96 -1.36
CA ALA A 599 11.38 -28.01 -2.35
C ALA A 599 12.47 -29.03 -1.94
N SER A 600 13.42 -28.63 -1.10
CA SER A 600 14.57 -29.46 -0.73
C SER A 600 14.78 -29.56 0.78
N SER A 601 15.48 -30.61 1.22
CA SER A 601 15.88 -30.77 2.63
C SER A 601 16.78 -29.63 3.11
N LYS A 602 17.52 -28.99 2.19
CA LYS A 602 18.28 -27.78 2.45
C LYS A 602 17.36 -26.61 2.80
N ASP A 603 16.25 -26.42 2.09
CA ASP A 603 15.32 -25.31 2.37
C ASP A 603 14.69 -25.46 3.75
N VAL A 604 14.29 -26.69 4.10
CA VAL A 604 13.79 -27.01 5.44
C VAL A 604 14.86 -26.74 6.50
N ALA A 605 16.10 -27.18 6.29
CA ALA A 605 17.21 -26.95 7.22
C ALA A 605 17.54 -25.45 7.36
N VAL A 606 17.51 -24.69 6.27
CA VAL A 606 17.75 -23.23 6.28
C VAL A 606 16.65 -22.51 7.03
N LEU A 607 15.38 -22.85 6.83
CA LEU A 607 14.28 -22.26 7.58
C LEU A 607 14.36 -22.61 9.07
N ARG A 608 14.61 -23.89 9.41
CA ARG A 608 14.79 -24.34 10.80
C ARG A 608 16.04 -23.76 11.47
N SER A 609 17.05 -23.33 10.70
CA SER A 609 18.23 -22.65 11.25
C SER A 609 17.96 -21.21 11.70
N LYS A 610 16.80 -20.64 11.36
CA LYS A 610 16.45 -19.27 11.75
C LYS A 610 15.96 -19.26 13.19
N GLU A 611 16.68 -18.52 14.04
CA GLU A 611 16.33 -18.33 15.45
C GLU A 611 14.92 -17.76 15.65
N TRP A 612 14.41 -17.01 14.67
CA TRP A 612 13.07 -16.44 14.70
C TRP A 612 11.96 -17.40 14.30
N PHE A 613 12.26 -18.61 13.80
CA PHE A 613 11.27 -19.57 13.34
C PHE A 613 11.07 -20.68 14.38
N ASN A 614 9.96 -20.62 15.10
CA ASN A 614 9.66 -21.51 16.23
C ASN A 614 8.59 -22.51 15.83
N VAL A 615 8.97 -23.78 15.64
CA VAL A 615 8.03 -24.85 15.28
C VAL A 615 7.20 -25.27 16.49
N GLU A 616 5.88 -25.36 16.33
CA GLU A 616 4.99 -25.95 17.32
C GLU A 616 5.04 -27.47 17.14
N GLU A 617 5.26 -28.23 18.23
CA GLU A 617 5.52 -29.68 18.22
C GLU A 617 4.52 -30.46 17.37
N THR A 618 4.90 -30.71 16.11
CA THR A 618 4.13 -31.44 15.13
C THR A 618 5.06 -32.37 14.35
N ASP A 619 4.71 -33.66 14.26
CA ASP A 619 5.43 -34.68 13.47
C ASP A 619 5.29 -34.48 11.94
N ILE A 620 5.01 -33.26 11.49
CA ILE A 620 4.74 -32.94 10.09
C ILE A 620 6.06 -32.76 9.34
N ASP A 621 6.26 -33.57 8.30
CA ASP A 621 7.37 -33.39 7.36
C ASP A 621 7.10 -32.16 6.48
N LEU A 622 7.98 -31.17 6.60
CA LEU A 622 7.90 -29.92 5.84
C LEU A 622 8.44 -30.05 4.42
N LEU A 623 9.13 -31.15 4.08
CA LEU A 623 9.70 -31.35 2.76
C LEU A 623 8.60 -31.45 1.68
N GLY A 624 8.72 -30.62 0.65
CA GLY A 624 7.75 -30.52 -0.45
C GLY A 624 6.49 -29.73 -0.12
N GLN A 625 6.39 -29.16 1.09
CA GLN A 625 5.24 -28.36 1.51
C GLN A 625 5.42 -26.87 1.19
N THR A 626 4.31 -26.14 1.23
CA THR A 626 4.29 -24.69 1.04
C THR A 626 3.69 -24.03 2.28
N LEU A 627 4.44 -23.09 2.86
CA LEU A 627 4.08 -22.40 4.11
C LEU A 627 3.65 -20.97 3.83
N THR A 628 2.65 -20.49 4.55
CA THR A 628 2.15 -19.11 4.46
C THR A 628 2.46 -18.34 5.74
N PHE A 629 3.19 -17.24 5.61
CA PHE A 629 3.62 -16.36 6.70
C PHE A 629 2.71 -15.14 6.74
N ARG A 630 1.99 -14.95 7.85
CA ARG A 630 1.17 -13.75 8.12
C ARG A 630 1.74 -13.03 9.33
N LEU A 631 2.47 -11.95 9.08
CA LEU A 631 3.34 -11.30 10.05
C LEU A 631 2.93 -9.85 10.31
N GLN A 632 3.24 -9.39 11.52
CA GLN A 632 3.16 -8.00 11.94
C GLN A 632 4.53 -7.57 12.45
N SER A 633 4.95 -6.38 12.07
CA SER A 633 6.23 -5.80 12.49
C SER A 633 6.01 -4.53 13.28
N TYR A 634 6.85 -4.31 14.28
CA TYR A 634 6.94 -3.08 15.04
C TYR A 634 8.37 -2.52 14.95
N TYR A 635 8.48 -1.33 14.37
CA TYR A 635 9.74 -0.63 14.13
C TYR A 635 9.83 0.57 15.05
N ARG A 636 11.00 0.81 15.64
CA ARG A 636 11.33 2.09 16.31
C ARG A 636 12.57 2.66 15.65
N PHE A 637 12.64 3.98 15.47
CA PHE A 637 13.73 4.60 14.71
C PHE A 637 14.74 5.28 15.63
N LYS A 638 16.03 5.11 15.33
CA LYS A 638 17.13 5.86 15.96
C LYS A 638 17.45 7.12 15.15
N ASN A 639 17.35 7.01 13.83
CA ASN A 639 17.47 8.10 12.86
C ASN A 639 16.72 7.70 11.58
N LYS A 640 16.83 8.51 10.53
CA LYS A 640 16.11 8.29 9.25
C LYS A 640 16.36 6.92 8.60
N THR A 641 17.51 6.31 8.83
CA THR A 641 17.95 5.10 8.12
C THR A 641 18.16 3.89 9.03
N VAL A 642 18.27 4.10 10.34
CA VAL A 642 18.60 3.07 11.32
C VAL A 642 17.44 2.92 12.29
N PHE A 643 16.93 1.71 12.40
CA PHE A 643 15.98 1.33 13.44
C PHE A 643 16.71 1.20 14.78
N SER A 644 16.14 1.74 15.85
CA SER A 644 16.59 1.49 17.22
C SER A 644 16.20 0.09 17.69
N SER A 645 15.02 -0.39 17.27
CA SER A 645 14.57 -1.77 17.46
C SER A 645 13.64 -2.21 16.33
N VAL A 646 13.63 -3.51 16.07
CA VAL A 646 12.73 -4.17 15.13
C VAL A 646 12.19 -5.42 15.80
N GLU A 647 10.87 -5.50 15.90
CA GLU A 647 10.14 -6.67 16.36
C GLU A 647 9.29 -7.19 15.19
N THR A 648 9.24 -8.50 14.99
CA THR A 648 8.39 -9.11 13.95
C THR A 648 7.83 -10.40 14.48
N ARG A 649 6.50 -10.47 14.52
CA ARG A 649 5.77 -11.60 15.08
C ARG A 649 4.65 -12.04 14.15
N GLY A 650 4.29 -13.31 14.20
CA GLY A 650 3.13 -13.78 13.48
C GLY A 650 3.07 -15.28 13.31
N GLN A 651 2.13 -15.71 12.50
CA GLN A 651 1.78 -17.12 12.34
C GLN A 651 2.38 -17.67 11.05
N VAL A 652 2.78 -18.94 11.11
CA VAL A 652 3.16 -19.72 9.94
C VAL A 652 2.15 -20.84 9.75
N LEU A 653 1.46 -20.78 8.63
CA LEU A 653 0.30 -21.59 8.30
C LEU A 653 0.68 -22.62 7.24
N LEU A 654 0.14 -23.83 7.36
CA LEU A 654 0.21 -24.89 6.37
C LEU A 654 -1.20 -25.24 5.91
N GLU A 655 -1.42 -25.24 4.59
CA GLU A 655 -2.66 -25.73 3.99
C GLU A 655 -2.52 -27.23 3.70
N LEU A 656 -3.32 -28.05 4.39
CA LEU A 656 -3.32 -29.50 4.20
C LEU A 656 -4.01 -29.89 2.88
N PRO A 657 -3.83 -31.13 2.37
CA PRO A 657 -4.61 -31.64 1.23
C PRO A 657 -6.12 -31.61 1.47
N THR A 658 -6.55 -31.57 2.74
CA THR A 658 -7.95 -31.40 3.15
C THR A 658 -8.43 -29.94 3.08
N LYS A 659 -7.59 -29.00 2.64
CA LYS A 659 -7.83 -27.54 2.65
C LYS A 659 -7.97 -26.92 4.03
N GLU A 660 -7.77 -27.71 5.07
CA GLU A 660 -7.65 -27.23 6.44
C GLU A 660 -6.34 -26.45 6.59
N ILE A 661 -6.44 -25.26 7.17
CA ILE A 661 -5.29 -24.40 7.46
C ILE A 661 -4.95 -24.58 8.93
N ILE A 662 -3.75 -25.10 9.19
CA ILE A 662 -3.23 -25.27 10.54
C ILE A 662 -2.04 -24.34 10.76
N GLN A 663 -1.90 -23.82 11.98
CA GLN A 663 -0.66 -23.17 12.41
C GLN A 663 0.34 -24.27 12.78
N ILE A 664 1.55 -24.19 12.21
CA ILE A 664 2.62 -25.18 12.45
C ILE A 664 3.84 -24.57 13.14
N ALA A 665 3.94 -23.24 13.12
CA ALA A 665 5.04 -22.50 13.69
C ALA A 665 4.63 -21.05 13.93
N THR A 666 5.41 -20.37 14.77
CA THR A 666 5.35 -18.93 14.99
C THR A 666 6.65 -18.28 14.53
N VAL A 667 6.54 -17.02 14.13
CA VAL A 667 7.69 -16.13 13.98
C VAL A 667 7.79 -15.26 15.22
N ASP A 668 8.96 -15.21 15.81
CA ASP A 668 9.29 -14.24 16.86
C ASP A 668 10.73 -13.74 16.66
N TYR A 669 10.85 -12.54 16.11
CA TYR A 669 12.13 -11.86 15.89
C TYR A 669 12.15 -10.55 16.67
N GLU A 670 13.21 -10.33 17.44
CA GLU A 670 13.49 -9.08 18.11
C GLU A 670 14.97 -8.72 17.96
N ALA A 671 15.25 -7.49 17.57
CA ALA A 671 16.61 -6.96 17.50
C ALA A 671 16.65 -5.49 17.86
N GLY A 672 17.80 -5.05 18.40
CA GLY A 672 18.12 -3.65 18.64
C GLY A 672 18.49 -2.91 17.35
N ALA A 673 19.60 -2.16 17.38
CA ALA A 673 20.01 -1.30 16.28
C ALA A 673 20.16 -2.08 14.95
N SER A 674 19.27 -1.80 14.00
CA SER A 674 19.12 -2.57 12.77
C SER A 674 18.98 -1.66 11.55
N HIS A 675 19.44 -2.13 10.39
CA HIS A 675 19.31 -1.41 9.11
C HIS A 675 18.17 -1.97 8.23
N GLY A 676 17.46 -2.98 8.70
CA GLY A 676 16.42 -3.69 7.96
C GLY A 676 15.77 -4.79 8.79
N ASN A 677 14.77 -5.45 8.20
CA ASN A 677 14.08 -6.59 8.80
C ASN A 677 14.53 -7.89 8.11
N PRO A 678 15.34 -8.75 8.77
CA PRO A 678 15.87 -9.96 8.15
C PRO A 678 14.81 -11.04 7.92
N VAL A 679 13.69 -11.03 8.66
CA VAL A 679 12.59 -11.97 8.44
C VAL A 679 11.94 -11.68 7.08
N ILE A 680 11.59 -10.41 6.86
CA ILE A 680 10.93 -9.98 5.63
C ILE A 680 11.89 -10.09 4.43
N ASP A 681 13.17 -9.72 4.59
CA ASP A 681 14.17 -9.92 3.52
C ASP A 681 14.32 -11.41 3.13
N TYR A 682 14.34 -12.31 4.11
CA TYR A 682 14.37 -13.75 3.84
C TYR A 682 13.14 -14.20 3.05
N LEU A 683 11.94 -13.82 3.49
CA LEU A 683 10.70 -14.19 2.81
C LEU A 683 10.59 -13.61 1.41
N GLN A 684 11.06 -12.37 1.19
CA GLN A 684 11.06 -11.72 -0.13
C GLN A 684 12.02 -12.40 -1.12
N ARG A 685 13.16 -12.91 -0.65
CA ARG A 685 14.15 -13.58 -1.52
C ARG A 685 13.81 -15.04 -1.81
N HIS A 686 13.15 -15.72 -0.88
CA HIS A 686 12.91 -17.16 -0.96
C HIS A 686 11.45 -17.55 -1.21
N GLY A 687 10.51 -16.64 -1.00
CA GLY A 687 9.08 -16.84 -1.19
C GLY A 687 8.45 -15.88 -2.21
N ALA A 688 7.13 -15.88 -2.26
CA ALA A 688 6.32 -15.01 -3.11
C ALA A 688 5.19 -14.37 -2.28
N SER A 689 4.83 -13.12 -2.58
CA SER A 689 3.68 -12.45 -1.94
C SER A 689 2.36 -13.03 -2.45
N ILE A 690 1.39 -13.21 -1.55
CA ILE A 690 0.03 -13.65 -1.90
C ILE A 690 -1.00 -12.55 -1.59
N GLU A 691 -2.23 -12.75 -2.07
CA GLU A 691 -3.37 -11.83 -1.84
C GLU A 691 -3.10 -10.40 -2.32
N GLN A 692 -2.26 -10.26 -3.35
CA GLN A 692 -1.90 -8.96 -3.92
C GLN A 692 -2.81 -8.56 -5.08
N PRO A 693 -2.92 -7.25 -5.35
CA PRO A 693 -3.43 -6.72 -6.62
C PRO A 693 -2.83 -7.41 -7.84
N ILE A 694 -3.69 -7.86 -8.75
CA ILE A 694 -3.31 -8.41 -10.06
C ILE A 694 -3.67 -7.38 -11.11
N ASN A 695 -2.68 -6.65 -11.59
CA ASN A 695 -2.87 -5.58 -12.56
C ASN A 695 -3.03 -6.13 -13.98
N PHE A 696 -3.85 -5.45 -14.78
CA PHE A 696 -3.95 -5.70 -16.20
C PHE A 696 -2.72 -5.16 -16.94
N GLU A 697 -2.42 -5.76 -18.09
CA GLU A 697 -1.41 -5.21 -19.00
C GLU A 697 -1.80 -3.82 -19.50
N ASN A 698 -3.10 -3.61 -19.74
CA ASN A 698 -3.65 -2.34 -20.19
C ASN A 698 -4.78 -1.89 -19.27
N ALA A 699 -4.62 -0.72 -18.67
CA ALA A 699 -5.67 -0.09 -17.87
C ALA A 699 -6.89 0.28 -18.74
N ILE A 700 -8.09 0.04 -18.22
CA ILE A 700 -9.36 0.29 -18.91
C ILE A 700 -9.96 1.60 -18.40
N PRO A 701 -10.05 2.68 -19.20
CA PRO A 701 -10.70 3.92 -18.79
C PRO A 701 -12.20 3.73 -18.56
N LEU A 702 -12.71 4.14 -17.40
CA LEU A 702 -14.14 4.00 -17.06
C LEU A 702 -14.98 5.20 -17.49
N ASN A 703 -14.42 6.41 -17.45
CA ASN A 703 -15.16 7.64 -17.72
C ASN A 703 -15.18 8.08 -19.20
N GLY A 704 -14.94 7.16 -20.14
CA GLY A 704 -14.88 7.49 -21.58
C GLY A 704 -13.75 8.46 -21.94
N LYS A 705 -13.91 9.22 -23.04
CA LYS A 705 -12.89 10.20 -23.50
C LYS A 705 -12.97 11.56 -22.80
N ALA A 706 -14.14 11.91 -22.25
CA ALA A 706 -14.35 13.18 -21.57
C ALA A 706 -14.08 12.99 -20.07
N PRO A 707 -13.22 13.81 -19.47
CA PRO A 707 -12.96 13.69 -18.05
C PRO A 707 -14.13 14.17 -17.21
N LEU A 708 -14.29 13.57 -16.03
CA LEU A 708 -15.32 13.98 -15.07
C LEU A 708 -14.91 15.32 -14.45
N GLN A 709 -15.87 16.19 -14.16
CA GLN A 709 -15.60 17.50 -13.56
C GLN A 709 -16.30 17.63 -12.21
N LEU A 710 -15.57 18.16 -11.24
CA LEU A 710 -16.05 18.60 -9.94
C LEU A 710 -15.67 20.06 -9.76
N ARG A 711 -16.40 20.78 -8.91
CA ARG A 711 -16.03 22.13 -8.51
C ARG A 711 -16.01 22.22 -7.00
N ALA A 712 -14.92 22.72 -6.44
CA ALA A 712 -14.81 22.96 -5.01
C ALA A 712 -15.88 24.00 -4.56
N PRO A 713 -16.44 23.86 -3.35
CA PRO A 713 -17.49 24.75 -2.88
C PRO A 713 -16.92 26.14 -2.65
N ALA A 714 -17.77 27.17 -2.79
CA ALA A 714 -17.34 28.55 -2.56
C ALA A 714 -17.01 28.84 -1.08
N SER A 715 -17.55 28.05 -0.15
CA SER A 715 -17.27 28.13 1.28
C SER A 715 -17.14 26.74 1.88
N ASN A 716 -16.18 26.58 2.79
CA ASN A 716 -15.93 25.33 3.50
C ASN A 716 -16.73 25.21 4.81
N GLU A 717 -17.50 26.24 5.20
CA GLU A 717 -18.28 26.24 6.44
C GLU A 717 -19.29 25.10 6.51
N THR A 718 -19.97 24.80 5.39
CA THR A 718 -20.98 23.75 5.33
C THR A 718 -20.36 22.40 5.68
N TYR A 719 -19.21 22.07 5.09
CA TYR A 719 -18.51 20.84 5.38
C TYR A 719 -17.97 20.80 6.82
N ALA A 720 -17.42 21.91 7.32
CA ALA A 720 -16.93 22.00 8.70
C ALA A 720 -18.02 21.67 9.73
N ARG A 721 -19.25 22.15 9.53
CA ARG A 721 -20.37 21.90 10.44
C ARG A 721 -20.83 20.44 10.45
N VAL A 722 -20.94 19.81 9.28
CA VAL A 722 -21.43 18.43 9.18
C VAL A 722 -20.36 17.39 9.52
N SER A 723 -19.08 17.71 9.34
CA SER A 723 -17.97 16.79 9.64
C SER A 723 -17.45 16.90 11.07
N GLY A 724 -17.67 18.05 11.72
CA GLY A 724 -17.01 18.38 13.00
C GLY A 724 -15.58 18.90 12.84
N ASP A 725 -15.05 18.97 11.61
CA ASP A 725 -13.73 19.54 11.35
C ASP A 725 -13.79 21.08 11.30
N PHE A 726 -13.73 21.67 12.49
CA PHE A 726 -13.65 23.12 12.72
C PHE A 726 -12.23 23.69 12.57
N ASN A 727 -11.30 23.01 11.88
CA ASN A 727 -9.95 23.52 11.70
C ASN A 727 -9.98 24.89 10.99
N PRO A 728 -9.45 25.94 11.64
CA PRO A 728 -9.63 27.30 11.15
C PRO A 728 -8.92 27.59 9.82
N ILE A 729 -7.95 26.75 9.40
CA ILE A 729 -7.26 26.92 8.12
C ILE A 729 -8.21 26.85 6.91
N HIS A 730 -9.35 26.18 7.04
CA HIS A 730 -10.32 26.00 5.96
C HIS A 730 -11.35 27.14 5.88
N VAL A 731 -11.55 27.88 6.97
CA VAL A 731 -12.70 28.81 7.10
C VAL A 731 -12.29 30.22 7.51
N SER A 732 -11.07 30.42 8.02
CA SER A 732 -10.59 31.72 8.47
C SER A 732 -9.36 32.16 7.70
N ARG A 733 -9.46 33.34 7.07
CA ARG A 733 -8.37 33.96 6.32
C ARG A 733 -7.14 34.19 7.20
N VAL A 734 -7.34 34.68 8.43
CA VAL A 734 -6.23 35.03 9.33
C VAL A 734 -5.44 33.80 9.75
N PHE A 735 -6.09 32.69 10.07
CA PHE A 735 -5.40 31.43 10.42
C PHE A 735 -4.68 30.81 9.23
N ALA A 736 -5.34 30.74 8.07
CA ALA A 736 -4.71 30.23 6.84
C ALA A 736 -3.47 31.05 6.44
N SER A 737 -3.58 32.38 6.55
CA SER A 737 -2.48 33.31 6.26
C SER A 737 -1.34 33.16 7.28
N TYR A 738 -1.65 32.97 8.57
CA TYR A 738 -0.64 32.72 9.59
C TYR A 738 0.14 31.42 9.31
N ALA A 739 -0.58 30.36 8.95
CA ALA A 739 -0.05 29.04 8.60
C ALA A 739 0.71 28.98 7.25
N ASN A 740 0.82 30.11 6.55
CA ASN A 740 1.44 30.21 5.22
C ASN A 740 0.77 29.35 4.15
N LEU A 741 -0.56 29.28 4.16
CA LEU A 741 -1.34 28.60 3.15
C LEU A 741 -1.73 29.59 2.03
N PRO A 742 -2.01 29.11 0.80
CA PRO A 742 -2.39 29.98 -0.32
C PRO A 742 -3.74 30.69 -0.11
N GLY A 743 -4.53 30.23 0.85
CA GLY A 743 -5.83 30.78 1.21
C GLY A 743 -6.57 29.81 2.11
N THR A 744 -7.88 30.00 2.24
CA THR A 744 -8.77 29.08 2.96
C THR A 744 -8.99 27.80 2.15
N ILE A 745 -8.00 26.91 2.15
CA ILE A 745 -7.99 25.68 1.36
C ILE A 745 -9.22 24.81 1.68
N THR A 746 -9.77 24.13 0.68
CA THR A 746 -10.88 23.19 0.85
C THR A 746 -10.45 21.99 1.69
N HIS A 747 -11.37 21.45 2.50
CA HIS A 747 -11.11 20.27 3.32
C HIS A 747 -10.67 19.09 2.44
N GLY A 748 -9.58 18.43 2.86
CA GLY A 748 -9.10 17.22 2.18
C GLY A 748 -10.17 16.12 2.14
N MET A 749 -10.90 15.96 3.25
CA MET A 749 -11.98 14.98 3.38
C MET A 749 -13.22 15.31 2.53
N TYR A 750 -13.48 16.60 2.24
CA TYR A 750 -14.48 16.97 1.24
C TYR A 750 -14.05 16.47 -0.16
N SER A 751 -12.79 16.73 -0.54
CA SER A 751 -12.26 16.32 -1.84
C SER A 751 -12.28 14.79 -1.99
N SER A 752 -11.93 14.06 -0.92
CA SER A 752 -12.07 12.61 -0.83
C SER A 752 -13.50 12.16 -1.09
N ALA A 753 -14.48 12.69 -0.35
CA ALA A 753 -15.88 12.28 -0.47
C ALA A 753 -16.49 12.63 -1.84
N ALA A 754 -16.19 13.83 -2.38
CA ALA A 754 -16.68 14.27 -3.68
C ALA A 754 -16.14 13.39 -4.82
N VAL A 755 -14.84 13.07 -4.80
CA VAL A 755 -14.21 12.17 -5.77
C VAL A 755 -14.73 10.73 -5.61
N ARG A 756 -14.86 10.25 -4.37
CA ARG A 756 -15.37 8.91 -4.08
C ARG A 756 -16.81 8.72 -4.53
N SER A 757 -17.66 9.75 -4.43
CA SER A 757 -19.01 9.73 -5.00
C SER A 757 -19.00 9.45 -6.51
N LEU A 758 -18.03 9.98 -7.25
CA LEU A 758 -17.88 9.64 -8.67
C LEU A 758 -17.51 8.16 -8.88
N VAL A 759 -16.66 7.60 -8.02
CA VAL A 759 -16.35 6.16 -8.06
C VAL A 759 -17.60 5.32 -7.81
N GLU A 760 -18.43 5.70 -6.82
CA GLU A 760 -19.71 5.02 -6.57
C GLU A 760 -20.63 5.07 -7.79
N THR A 761 -20.80 6.23 -8.40
CA THR A 761 -21.71 6.39 -9.53
C THR A 761 -21.20 5.70 -10.79
N TRP A 762 -19.92 5.86 -11.13
CA TRP A 762 -19.37 5.43 -12.42
C TRP A 762 -18.74 4.03 -12.39
N ALA A 763 -18.14 3.60 -11.27
CA ALA A 763 -17.53 2.27 -11.18
C ALA A 763 -18.44 1.24 -10.50
N ALA A 764 -19.22 1.66 -9.51
CA ALA A 764 -20.16 0.79 -8.78
C ALA A 764 -21.61 0.88 -9.29
N GLU A 765 -21.90 1.71 -10.29
CA GLU A 765 -23.24 1.85 -10.89
C GLU A 765 -24.32 2.25 -9.86
N ASN A 766 -23.95 3.10 -8.89
CA ASN A 766 -24.78 3.51 -7.75
C ASN A 766 -25.16 2.38 -6.76
N HIS A 767 -24.53 1.20 -6.84
CA HIS A 767 -24.67 0.15 -5.83
C HIS A 767 -23.62 0.32 -4.73
N ILE A 768 -23.99 1.04 -3.67
CA ILE A 768 -23.09 1.44 -2.58
C ILE A 768 -22.34 0.26 -1.92
N GLY A 769 -22.99 -0.90 -1.78
CA GLY A 769 -22.40 -2.10 -1.19
C GLY A 769 -21.27 -2.71 -2.03
N ARG A 770 -21.07 -2.25 -3.28
CA ARG A 770 -19.95 -2.70 -4.10
C ARG A 770 -18.65 -2.00 -3.72
N VAL A 771 -18.65 -0.74 -3.29
CA VAL A 771 -17.39 -0.07 -2.91
C VAL A 771 -16.97 -0.56 -1.52
N ARG A 772 -15.94 -1.41 -1.48
CA ARG A 772 -15.46 -2.05 -0.24
C ARG A 772 -14.23 -1.38 0.34
N SER A 773 -13.42 -0.73 -0.48
CA SER A 773 -12.32 0.10 0.00
C SER A 773 -12.15 1.33 -0.88
N PHE A 774 -11.72 2.44 -0.28
CA PHE A 774 -11.31 3.64 -0.98
C PHE A 774 -10.18 4.32 -0.21
N HIS A 775 -9.03 4.50 -0.85
CA HIS A 775 -7.89 5.23 -0.30
C HIS A 775 -7.55 6.42 -1.19
N ALA A 776 -7.27 7.57 -0.59
CA ALA A 776 -6.92 8.81 -1.28
C ALA A 776 -5.75 9.51 -0.60
N SER A 777 -4.71 9.81 -1.38
CA SER A 777 -3.60 10.69 -1.04
C SER A 777 -3.86 12.11 -1.56
N LEU A 778 -3.78 13.09 -0.66
CA LEU A 778 -4.02 14.50 -0.87
C LEU A 778 -2.68 15.20 -1.21
N VAL A 779 -2.33 15.17 -2.49
CA VAL A 779 -1.01 15.60 -2.98
C VAL A 779 -0.94 17.08 -3.35
N GLY A 780 -2.09 17.74 -3.49
CA GLY A 780 -2.20 19.16 -3.80
C GLY A 780 -3.33 19.85 -3.03
N MET A 781 -3.16 21.15 -2.76
CA MET A 781 -4.16 21.95 -2.06
C MET A 781 -5.16 22.53 -3.08
N VAL A 782 -6.44 22.44 -2.75
CA VAL A 782 -7.54 22.97 -3.57
C VAL A 782 -8.09 24.23 -2.91
N LEU A 783 -8.30 25.30 -3.66
CA LEU A 783 -8.98 26.51 -3.20
C LEU A 783 -10.48 26.45 -3.50
N PRO A 784 -11.32 27.17 -2.73
CA PRO A 784 -12.73 27.32 -3.01
C PRO A 784 -12.99 27.78 -4.46
N ASN A 785 -13.99 27.18 -5.12
CA ASN A 785 -14.36 27.39 -6.53
C ASN A 785 -13.42 26.84 -7.60
N ASP A 786 -12.30 26.19 -7.24
CA ASP A 786 -11.46 25.51 -8.21
C ASP A 786 -12.23 24.42 -8.97
N ASP A 787 -12.02 24.36 -10.29
CA ASP A 787 -12.53 23.29 -11.13
C ASP A 787 -11.53 22.12 -11.14
N ILE A 788 -12.00 20.92 -10.79
CA ILE A 788 -11.19 19.71 -10.65
C ILE A 788 -11.62 18.70 -11.73
N GLU A 789 -10.64 18.19 -12.47
CA GLU A 789 -10.79 17.14 -13.46
C GLU A 789 -10.47 15.77 -12.83
N VAL A 790 -11.37 14.79 -12.95
CA VAL A 790 -11.22 13.44 -12.38
C VAL A 790 -11.23 12.37 -13.47
N ARG A 791 -10.26 11.45 -13.38
CA ARG A 791 -10.11 10.29 -14.26
C ARG A 791 -10.20 9.00 -13.46
N LEU A 792 -10.97 8.04 -13.98
CA LEU A 792 -11.18 6.73 -13.36
C LEU A 792 -10.70 5.63 -14.30
N GLN A 793 -9.83 4.76 -13.81
CA GLN A 793 -9.27 3.66 -14.60
C GLN A 793 -9.38 2.35 -13.83
N HIS A 794 -9.94 1.33 -14.47
CA HIS A 794 -9.90 -0.03 -13.95
C HIS A 794 -8.55 -0.65 -14.33
N VAL A 795 -7.69 -0.84 -13.33
CA VAL A 795 -6.27 -1.18 -13.54
C VAL A 795 -5.92 -2.62 -13.19
N GLY A 796 -6.76 -3.31 -12.42
CA GLY A 796 -6.48 -4.66 -11.94
C GLY A 796 -7.62 -5.26 -11.11
N MET A 797 -7.39 -6.44 -10.54
CA MET A 797 -8.35 -7.20 -9.74
C MET A 797 -7.70 -7.68 -8.44
N VAL A 798 -8.49 -7.79 -7.37
CA VAL A 798 -8.08 -8.42 -6.10
C VAL A 798 -9.26 -9.16 -5.48
N ALA A 799 -9.13 -10.47 -5.29
CA ALA A 799 -10.14 -11.32 -4.66
C ALA A 799 -11.58 -11.08 -5.18
N GLY A 800 -11.75 -11.00 -6.51
CA GLY A 800 -13.04 -10.80 -7.16
C GLY A 800 -13.51 -9.35 -7.25
N ARG A 801 -12.71 -8.39 -6.79
CA ARG A 801 -13.04 -6.96 -6.78
C ARG A 801 -12.17 -6.20 -7.77
N LYS A 802 -12.78 -5.24 -8.45
CA LYS A 802 -12.13 -4.32 -9.38
C LYS A 802 -11.28 -3.33 -8.62
N ILE A 803 -10.03 -3.15 -9.05
CA ILE A 803 -9.14 -2.09 -8.59
C ILE A 803 -9.31 -0.91 -9.54
N ILE A 804 -9.82 0.20 -8.98
CA ILE A 804 -10.10 1.43 -9.69
C ILE A 804 -9.11 2.49 -9.22
N LYS A 805 -8.18 2.87 -10.10
CA LYS A 805 -7.28 3.99 -9.89
C LYS A 805 -8.01 5.30 -10.20
N VAL A 806 -7.78 6.28 -9.35
CA VAL A 806 -8.40 7.61 -9.41
C VAL A 806 -7.32 8.67 -9.45
N GLU A 807 -7.44 9.59 -10.39
CA GLU A 807 -6.58 10.76 -10.48
C GLU A 807 -7.44 12.01 -10.60
N ALA A 808 -7.30 12.94 -9.66
CA ALA A 808 -7.93 14.25 -9.70
C ALA A 808 -6.86 15.34 -9.84
N SER A 809 -7.07 16.27 -10.77
CA SER A 809 -6.14 17.37 -11.06
C SER A 809 -6.88 18.70 -11.15
N ASN A 810 -6.24 19.79 -10.78
CA ASN A 810 -6.80 21.14 -10.98
C ASN A 810 -6.83 21.44 -12.48
N LYS A 811 -8.00 21.84 -13.00
CA LYS A 811 -8.22 22.06 -14.44
C LYS A 811 -7.42 23.25 -15.00
N ALA A 812 -7.13 24.25 -14.17
CA ALA A 812 -6.42 25.45 -14.60
C ALA A 812 -4.90 25.27 -14.59
N THR A 813 -4.36 24.53 -13.61
CA THR A 813 -2.91 24.34 -13.44
C THR A 813 -2.39 22.99 -13.92
N GLU A 814 -3.28 22.02 -14.18
CA GLU A 814 -2.97 20.61 -14.47
C GLU A 814 -2.24 19.87 -13.33
N GLU A 815 -2.08 20.51 -12.17
CA GLU A 815 -1.45 19.90 -11.01
C GLU A 815 -2.36 18.85 -10.39
N LYS A 816 -1.78 17.70 -10.03
CA LYS A 816 -2.50 16.63 -9.34
C LYS A 816 -2.85 17.08 -7.93
N VAL A 817 -4.10 16.89 -7.53
CA VAL A 817 -4.59 17.27 -6.20
C VAL A 817 -4.93 16.04 -5.35
N LEU A 818 -5.41 14.96 -5.99
CA LEU A 818 -5.74 13.71 -5.31
C LEU A 818 -5.34 12.50 -6.18
N LEU A 819 -4.66 11.55 -5.55
CA LEU A 819 -4.39 10.23 -6.12
C LEU A 819 -5.07 9.19 -5.26
N GLY A 820 -5.89 8.33 -5.85
CA GLY A 820 -6.66 7.36 -5.10
C GLY A 820 -6.74 5.99 -5.75
N GLU A 821 -7.15 5.03 -4.96
CA GLU A 821 -7.44 3.66 -5.35
C GLU A 821 -8.69 3.17 -4.64
N ALA A 822 -9.57 2.49 -5.36
CA ALA A 822 -10.80 1.92 -4.81
C ALA A 822 -10.92 0.44 -5.16
N GLU A 823 -11.36 -0.37 -4.20
CA GLU A 823 -11.74 -1.76 -4.42
C GLU A 823 -13.27 -1.84 -4.53
N VAL A 824 -13.76 -2.21 -5.72
CA VAL A 824 -15.19 -2.23 -6.06
C VAL A 824 -15.62 -3.63 -6.48
N GLU A 825 -16.62 -4.22 -5.82
CA GLU A 825 -17.20 -5.50 -6.20
C GLU A 825 -17.68 -5.50 -7.66
N GLN A 826 -17.61 -6.69 -8.26
CA GLN A 826 -18.20 -6.93 -9.56
C GLN A 826 -19.75 -6.89 -9.48
N PRO A 827 -20.43 -6.75 -10.63
CA PRO A 827 -21.84 -7.08 -10.72
C PRO A 827 -22.12 -8.49 -10.18
N VAL A 828 -23.31 -8.68 -9.62
CA VAL A 828 -23.73 -9.97 -9.06
C VAL A 828 -23.55 -11.05 -10.12
N SER A 829 -22.65 -11.99 -9.85
CA SER A 829 -22.26 -13.03 -10.78
C SER A 829 -22.72 -14.40 -10.31
N SER A 830 -23.09 -15.25 -11.28
CA SER A 830 -23.43 -16.65 -11.06
C SER A 830 -22.57 -17.53 -11.96
N TYR A 831 -21.86 -18.50 -11.38
CA TYR A 831 -21.03 -19.43 -12.15
C TYR A 831 -21.80 -20.72 -12.43
N VAL A 832 -22.09 -20.98 -13.71
CA VAL A 832 -22.80 -22.18 -14.15
C VAL A 832 -21.87 -23.11 -14.92
N PHE A 833 -21.79 -24.36 -14.46
CA PHE A 833 -20.88 -25.36 -15.03
C PHE A 833 -21.63 -26.30 -15.98
N THR A 834 -20.99 -26.64 -17.10
CA THR A 834 -21.63 -27.37 -18.19
C THR A 834 -21.76 -28.85 -17.88
N GLY A 835 -22.77 -29.48 -18.47
CA GLY A 835 -22.96 -30.93 -18.40
C GLY A 835 -22.26 -31.65 -19.55
N GLN A 836 -22.35 -32.99 -19.53
CA GLN A 836 -21.96 -33.81 -20.67
C GLN A 836 -22.75 -33.45 -21.94
N GLY A 837 -22.10 -33.53 -23.10
CA GLY A 837 -22.67 -33.18 -24.41
C GLY A 837 -21.95 -32.02 -25.10
N SER A 838 -21.20 -31.20 -24.34
CA SER A 838 -20.39 -30.08 -24.84
C SER A 838 -18.93 -30.44 -25.11
N GLN A 839 -18.51 -31.69 -24.82
CA GLN A 839 -17.11 -32.08 -24.97
C GLN A 839 -16.67 -32.04 -26.44
N GLU A 840 -15.44 -31.58 -26.65
CA GLU A 840 -14.79 -31.56 -27.95
C GLU A 840 -13.30 -31.90 -27.84
N GLN A 841 -12.74 -32.43 -28.93
CA GLN A 841 -11.32 -32.76 -28.98
C GLN A 841 -10.48 -31.48 -28.84
N GLY A 842 -9.49 -31.51 -27.95
CA GLY A 842 -8.61 -30.38 -27.68
C GLY A 842 -9.15 -29.33 -26.71
N MET A 843 -10.32 -29.54 -26.10
CA MET A 843 -10.89 -28.58 -25.14
C MET A 843 -9.90 -28.21 -24.02
N GLY A 844 -9.75 -26.91 -23.77
CA GLY A 844 -8.87 -26.36 -22.73
C GLY A 844 -7.36 -26.53 -22.99
N MET A 845 -6.92 -27.11 -24.11
CA MET A 845 -5.50 -27.38 -24.34
C MET A 845 -4.68 -26.13 -24.70
N GLU A 846 -5.31 -25.08 -25.24
CA GLU A 846 -4.67 -23.77 -25.39
C GLU A 846 -4.42 -23.12 -24.02
N LEU A 847 -5.39 -23.21 -23.11
CA LEU A 847 -5.24 -22.73 -21.73
C LEU A 847 -4.20 -23.55 -20.96
N TYR A 848 -4.17 -24.87 -21.14
CA TYR A 848 -3.12 -25.75 -20.60
C TYR A 848 -1.72 -25.30 -21.04
N ALA A 849 -1.56 -24.80 -22.27
CA ALA A 849 -0.28 -24.35 -22.79
C ALA A 849 0.12 -22.95 -22.27
N SER A 850 -0.85 -22.06 -22.06
CA SER A 850 -0.62 -20.65 -21.72
C SER A 850 -0.68 -20.32 -20.21
N SER A 851 -1.40 -21.11 -19.40
CA SER A 851 -1.60 -20.87 -17.96
C SER A 851 -0.88 -21.93 -17.11
N PRO A 852 0.12 -21.54 -16.29
CA PRO A 852 0.80 -22.46 -15.37
C PRO A 852 -0.14 -23.14 -14.37
N VAL A 853 -1.14 -22.39 -13.87
CA VAL A 853 -2.11 -22.90 -12.89
C VAL A 853 -3.03 -23.93 -13.54
N ALA A 854 -3.57 -23.63 -14.73
CA ALA A 854 -4.37 -24.59 -15.46
C ALA A 854 -3.59 -25.86 -15.80
N LYS A 855 -2.31 -25.71 -16.20
CA LYS A 855 -1.41 -26.82 -16.48
C LYS A 855 -1.24 -27.75 -15.27
N GLU A 856 -1.02 -27.18 -14.09
CA GLU A 856 -0.85 -27.95 -12.85
C GLU A 856 -2.08 -28.81 -12.55
N VAL A 857 -3.30 -28.28 -12.74
CA VAL A 857 -4.54 -29.04 -12.52
C VAL A 857 -4.60 -30.29 -13.40
N TRP A 858 -4.29 -30.15 -14.69
CA TRP A 858 -4.25 -31.26 -15.63
C TRP A 858 -3.12 -32.25 -15.32
N ASP A 859 -1.91 -31.75 -15.04
CA ASP A 859 -0.73 -32.59 -14.78
C ASP A 859 -0.91 -33.44 -13.51
N ARG A 860 -1.52 -32.87 -12.45
CA ARG A 860 -1.89 -33.61 -11.23
C ARG A 860 -2.88 -34.73 -11.53
N ALA A 861 -3.92 -34.43 -12.31
CA ALA A 861 -4.92 -35.41 -12.69
C ALA A 861 -4.33 -36.53 -13.57
N ASP A 862 -3.51 -36.18 -14.55
CA ASP A 862 -2.81 -37.15 -15.42
C ASP A 862 -1.89 -38.05 -14.61
N LYS A 863 -1.11 -37.50 -13.67
CA LYS A 863 -0.27 -38.28 -12.77
C LYS A 863 -1.11 -39.28 -11.98
N HIS A 864 -2.20 -38.83 -11.39
CA HIS A 864 -3.14 -39.68 -10.65
C HIS A 864 -3.76 -40.79 -11.52
N PHE A 865 -4.23 -40.46 -12.72
CA PHE A 865 -4.77 -41.45 -13.66
C PHE A 865 -3.70 -42.45 -14.13
N MET A 866 -2.48 -41.99 -14.39
CA MET A 866 -1.39 -42.86 -14.80
C MET A 866 -0.97 -43.82 -13.69
N ASP A 867 -0.92 -43.36 -12.44
CA ASP A 867 -0.50 -44.17 -11.30
C ASP A 867 -1.61 -45.12 -10.82
N THR A 868 -2.88 -44.73 -10.95
CA THR A 868 -4.03 -45.49 -10.45
C THR A 868 -4.70 -46.36 -11.51
N TYR A 869 -4.84 -45.85 -12.75
CA TYR A 869 -5.64 -46.45 -13.81
C TYR A 869 -4.86 -46.71 -15.12
N GLY A 870 -3.61 -46.23 -15.24
CA GLY A 870 -2.70 -46.55 -16.33
C GLY A 870 -2.93 -45.79 -17.64
N PHE A 871 -3.60 -44.64 -17.62
CA PHE A 871 -3.75 -43.77 -18.79
C PHE A 871 -3.58 -42.28 -18.45
N ALA A 872 -3.28 -41.47 -19.46
CA ALA A 872 -3.29 -40.00 -19.36
C ALA A 872 -4.59 -39.47 -19.99
N ILE A 873 -5.37 -38.72 -19.22
CA ILE A 873 -6.62 -38.13 -19.70
C ILE A 873 -6.34 -37.03 -20.74
N THR A 874 -5.23 -36.31 -20.63
CA THR A 874 -4.86 -35.30 -21.65
C THR A 874 -4.60 -35.92 -23.02
N ASN A 875 -4.08 -37.16 -23.10
CA ASN A 875 -3.92 -37.87 -24.37
C ASN A 875 -5.28 -38.17 -25.02
N ILE A 876 -6.27 -38.55 -24.22
CA ILE A 876 -7.64 -38.79 -24.69
C ILE A 876 -8.26 -37.48 -25.19
N VAL A 877 -8.08 -36.37 -24.47
CA VAL A 877 -8.59 -35.06 -24.87
C VAL A 877 -7.93 -34.55 -26.15
N LYS A 878 -6.59 -34.65 -26.26
CA LYS A 878 -5.83 -34.15 -27.43
C LYS A 878 -6.07 -34.96 -28.69
N ASN A 879 -6.07 -36.29 -28.57
CA ASN A 879 -6.01 -37.20 -29.73
C ASN A 879 -7.31 -37.96 -29.99
N ASN A 880 -8.24 -37.98 -29.03
CA ASN A 880 -9.50 -38.72 -29.08
C ASN A 880 -9.40 -40.11 -29.76
N PRO A 881 -8.56 -41.02 -29.25
CA PRO A 881 -8.37 -42.33 -29.86
C PRO A 881 -9.66 -43.16 -29.80
N LYS A 882 -9.88 -44.04 -30.77
CA LYS A 882 -11.05 -44.95 -30.79
C LYS A 882 -10.92 -46.14 -29.86
N GLU A 883 -9.69 -46.52 -29.54
CA GLU A 883 -9.38 -47.57 -28.58
C GLU A 883 -8.15 -47.21 -27.75
N LEU A 884 -8.07 -47.71 -26.53
CA LEU A 884 -6.96 -47.51 -25.60
C LEU A 884 -6.74 -48.78 -24.78
N THR A 885 -5.56 -49.37 -24.91
CA THR A 885 -5.17 -50.56 -24.16
C THR A 885 -4.33 -50.17 -22.95
N ILE A 886 -4.80 -50.57 -21.77
CA ILE A 886 -4.09 -50.47 -20.50
C ILE A 886 -3.29 -51.75 -20.30
N HIS A 887 -1.98 -51.64 -20.07
CA HIS A 887 -1.11 -52.80 -19.84
C HIS A 887 -0.78 -52.95 -18.35
N PHE A 888 -1.01 -54.13 -17.81
CA PHE A 888 -0.80 -54.46 -16.39
C PHE A 888 0.60 -55.08 -16.14
N GLY A 889 1.63 -54.55 -16.80
CA GLY A 889 3.01 -55.04 -16.71
C GLY A 889 3.77 -54.57 -15.46
N GLY A 890 4.63 -55.44 -14.92
CA GLY A 890 5.51 -55.11 -13.79
C GLY A 890 4.77 -54.89 -12.44
N PRO A 891 5.49 -54.45 -11.38
CA PRO A 891 4.90 -54.21 -10.06
C PRO A 891 3.78 -53.14 -10.08
N ARG A 892 4.02 -52.02 -10.76
CA ARG A 892 3.03 -50.94 -10.92
C ARG A 892 1.79 -51.39 -11.70
N GLY A 893 1.96 -52.13 -12.80
CA GLY A 893 0.83 -52.62 -13.58
C GLY A 893 -0.06 -53.60 -12.81
N LYS A 894 0.52 -54.44 -11.94
CA LYS A 894 -0.25 -55.30 -11.02
C LYS A 894 -1.06 -54.49 -10.00
N ALA A 895 -0.52 -53.39 -9.47
CA ALA A 895 -1.25 -52.48 -8.58
C ALA A 895 -2.41 -51.77 -9.31
N ILE A 896 -2.18 -51.32 -10.54
CA ILE A 896 -3.24 -50.76 -11.38
C ILE A 896 -4.35 -51.80 -11.62
N ARG A 897 -4.00 -53.05 -11.94
CA ARG A 897 -4.98 -54.13 -12.15
C ARG A 897 -5.81 -54.41 -10.89
N GLN A 898 -5.19 -54.37 -9.71
CA GLN A 898 -5.90 -54.47 -8.43
C GLN A 898 -6.97 -53.40 -8.30
N ASN A 899 -6.69 -52.15 -8.70
CA ASN A 899 -7.69 -51.07 -8.68
C ASN A 899 -8.88 -51.38 -9.60
N TYR A 900 -8.63 -51.90 -10.81
CA TYR A 900 -9.70 -52.35 -11.73
C TYR A 900 -10.54 -53.49 -11.15
N MET A 901 -9.90 -54.48 -10.51
CA MET A 901 -10.59 -55.61 -9.88
C MET A 901 -11.40 -55.20 -8.65
N ALA A 902 -10.95 -54.18 -7.92
CA ALA A 902 -11.62 -53.65 -6.74
C ALA A 902 -12.86 -52.79 -7.07
N MET A 903 -13.06 -52.42 -8.34
CA MET A 903 -14.25 -51.68 -8.77
C MET A 903 -15.46 -52.60 -8.86
N THR A 904 -16.34 -52.49 -7.87
CA THR A 904 -17.59 -53.23 -7.77
C THR A 904 -18.80 -52.31 -7.84
N PHE A 905 -19.85 -52.72 -8.52
CA PHE A 905 -21.15 -52.06 -8.48
C PHE A 905 -22.19 -53.01 -7.86
N GLU A 906 -23.26 -52.45 -7.29
CA GLU A 906 -24.35 -53.23 -6.74
C GLU A 906 -25.57 -53.13 -7.66
N THR A 907 -26.10 -54.27 -8.07
CA THR A 907 -27.40 -54.39 -8.72
C THR A 907 -28.39 -55.00 -7.75
N VAL A 908 -29.58 -54.42 -7.66
CA VAL A 908 -30.69 -55.00 -6.93
C VAL A 908 -31.48 -55.83 -7.93
N ALA A 909 -31.51 -57.14 -7.75
CA ALA A 909 -32.29 -58.04 -8.58
C ALA A 909 -33.80 -57.81 -8.35
N ALA A 910 -34.63 -58.26 -9.31
CA ALA A 910 -36.09 -58.08 -9.25
C ALA A 910 -36.76 -58.74 -8.01
N ASP A 911 -36.06 -59.66 -7.34
CA ASP A 911 -36.46 -60.31 -6.09
C ASP A 911 -36.08 -59.52 -4.82
N GLY A 912 -35.44 -58.35 -4.96
CA GLY A 912 -34.99 -57.49 -3.86
C GLY A 912 -33.62 -57.83 -3.30
N THR A 913 -32.92 -58.86 -3.80
CA THR A 913 -31.57 -59.22 -3.35
C THR A 913 -30.51 -58.30 -3.96
N THR A 914 -29.53 -57.88 -3.16
CA THR A 914 -28.41 -57.04 -3.63
C THR A 914 -27.25 -57.93 -4.06
N LYS A 915 -26.87 -57.86 -5.34
CA LYS A 915 -25.66 -58.52 -5.88
C LYS A 915 -24.56 -57.49 -6.08
N SER A 916 -23.41 -57.74 -5.46
CA SER A 916 -22.18 -57.00 -5.76
C SER A 916 -21.48 -57.67 -6.94
N GLU A 917 -21.34 -56.96 -8.05
CA GLU A 917 -20.68 -57.42 -9.26
C GLU A 917 -19.44 -56.58 -9.58
N LYS A 918 -18.44 -57.17 -10.22
CA LYS A 918 -17.28 -56.43 -10.74
C LYS A 918 -17.71 -55.59 -11.95
N ILE A 919 -17.31 -54.32 -11.98
CA ILE A 919 -17.49 -53.45 -13.15
C ILE A 919 -16.75 -54.04 -14.36
N PHE A 920 -15.51 -54.48 -14.15
CA PHE A 920 -14.69 -55.12 -15.19
C PHE A 920 -14.71 -56.65 -15.03
N LYS A 921 -15.70 -57.31 -15.66
CA LYS A 921 -15.90 -58.77 -15.57
C LYS A 921 -14.74 -59.57 -16.15
N GLU A 922 -14.05 -59.03 -17.14
CA GLU A 922 -12.94 -59.66 -17.87
C GLU A 922 -11.56 -59.48 -17.21
N VAL A 923 -11.47 -58.68 -16.13
CA VAL A 923 -10.21 -58.38 -15.45
C VAL A 923 -10.07 -59.23 -14.19
N ASP A 924 -9.10 -60.15 -14.21
CA ASP A 924 -8.75 -61.06 -13.12
C ASP A 924 -7.23 -61.06 -12.83
N GLU A 925 -6.77 -61.99 -12.00
CA GLU A 925 -5.37 -62.10 -11.59
C GLU A 925 -4.42 -62.54 -12.72
N ASN A 926 -4.94 -62.99 -13.86
CA ASN A 926 -4.19 -63.46 -15.02
C ASN A 926 -4.26 -62.47 -16.19
N THR A 927 -5.20 -61.53 -16.19
CA THR A 927 -5.32 -60.50 -17.24
C THR A 927 -4.05 -59.64 -17.32
N THR A 928 -3.44 -59.56 -18.50
CA THR A 928 -2.23 -58.76 -18.75
C THR A 928 -2.51 -57.36 -19.30
N SER A 929 -3.71 -57.15 -19.86
CA SER A 929 -4.13 -55.87 -20.40
C SER A 929 -5.65 -55.79 -20.53
N TYR A 930 -6.20 -54.58 -20.52
CA TYR A 930 -7.62 -54.31 -20.77
C TYR A 930 -7.75 -53.22 -21.83
N THR A 931 -8.69 -53.35 -22.77
CA THR A 931 -8.85 -52.39 -23.88
C THR A 931 -10.21 -51.71 -23.83
N TYR A 932 -10.20 -50.38 -23.69
CA TYR A 932 -11.38 -49.55 -23.91
C TYR A 932 -11.62 -49.34 -25.39
N ARG A 933 -12.89 -49.35 -25.82
CA ARG A 933 -13.30 -49.15 -27.21
C ARG A 933 -14.50 -48.20 -27.28
N SER A 934 -14.47 -47.27 -28.23
CA SER A 934 -15.61 -46.41 -28.57
C SER A 934 -15.61 -46.09 -30.07
N PRO A 935 -16.66 -46.44 -30.83
CA PRO A 935 -16.71 -46.21 -32.28
C PRO A 935 -16.53 -44.75 -32.69
N THR A 936 -17.02 -43.82 -31.86
CA THR A 936 -16.97 -42.36 -32.09
C THR A 936 -15.78 -41.68 -31.42
N GLY A 937 -14.88 -42.44 -30.78
CA GLY A 937 -13.75 -41.92 -30.00
C GLY A 937 -14.00 -42.03 -28.50
N LEU A 938 -12.93 -42.29 -27.73
CA LEU A 938 -13.02 -42.49 -26.28
C LEU A 938 -13.44 -41.22 -25.53
N LEU A 939 -13.21 -40.03 -26.08
CA LEU A 939 -13.71 -38.79 -25.49
C LEU A 939 -15.25 -38.70 -25.49
N SER A 940 -15.93 -39.50 -26.31
CA SER A 940 -17.40 -39.64 -26.28
C SER A 940 -17.90 -40.71 -25.32
N ALA A 941 -17.01 -41.52 -24.73
CA ALA A 941 -17.39 -42.53 -23.75
C ALA A 941 -17.46 -41.90 -22.36
N THR A 942 -18.62 -42.03 -21.70
CA THR A 942 -19.01 -41.32 -20.48
C THR A 942 -17.94 -41.33 -19.38
N GLN A 943 -17.26 -42.46 -19.16
CA GLN A 943 -16.19 -42.60 -18.17
C GLN A 943 -14.98 -41.71 -18.44
N PHE A 944 -14.69 -41.33 -19.69
CA PHE A 944 -13.60 -40.39 -20.02
C PHE A 944 -14.12 -38.99 -20.27
N THR A 945 -15.32 -38.85 -20.85
CA THR A 945 -15.98 -37.56 -21.06
C THR A 945 -16.12 -36.78 -19.76
N GLN A 946 -16.58 -37.44 -18.70
CA GLN A 946 -16.88 -36.79 -17.42
C GLN A 946 -15.62 -36.21 -16.75
N PRO A 947 -14.54 -37.00 -16.50
CA PRO A 947 -13.28 -36.45 -15.99
C PRO A 947 -12.69 -35.35 -16.87
N ALA A 948 -12.77 -35.50 -18.19
CA ALA A 948 -12.20 -34.53 -19.11
C ALA A 948 -12.90 -33.17 -19.01
N LEU A 949 -14.24 -33.14 -18.99
CA LEU A 949 -15.01 -31.90 -18.84
C LEU A 949 -14.75 -31.26 -17.48
N THR A 950 -14.82 -32.04 -16.41
CA THR A 950 -14.58 -31.54 -15.05
C THR A 950 -13.18 -30.95 -14.88
N LEU A 951 -12.15 -31.53 -15.51
CA LEU A 951 -10.80 -30.96 -15.49
C LEU A 951 -10.68 -29.68 -16.30
N MET A 952 -11.29 -29.62 -17.50
CA MET A 952 -11.32 -28.41 -18.31
C MET A 952 -11.99 -27.26 -17.55
N GLU A 953 -13.11 -27.53 -16.90
CA GLU A 953 -13.87 -26.55 -16.12
C GLU A 953 -13.11 -26.10 -14.87
N LYS A 954 -12.57 -27.04 -14.08
CA LYS A 954 -11.78 -26.71 -12.89
C LYS A 954 -10.51 -25.95 -13.25
N ALA A 955 -9.79 -26.34 -14.31
CA ALA A 955 -8.59 -25.64 -14.77
C ALA A 955 -8.90 -24.21 -15.25
N SER A 956 -10.03 -24.01 -15.95
CA SER A 956 -10.48 -22.69 -16.38
C SER A 956 -10.86 -21.81 -15.19
N PHE A 957 -11.55 -22.38 -14.21
CA PHE A 957 -11.92 -21.67 -12.99
C PHE A 957 -10.69 -21.29 -12.14
N GLU A 958 -9.73 -22.19 -11.98
CA GLU A 958 -8.49 -21.92 -11.23
C GLU A 958 -7.65 -20.84 -11.91
N ASP A 959 -7.62 -20.78 -13.25
CA ASP A 959 -6.99 -19.67 -13.96
C ASP A 959 -7.69 -18.34 -13.65
N MET A 960 -9.02 -18.29 -13.66
CA MET A 960 -9.79 -17.10 -13.27
C MET A 960 -9.54 -16.70 -11.81
N LEU A 961 -9.48 -17.68 -10.90
CA LEU A 961 -9.19 -17.45 -9.48
C LEU A 961 -7.78 -16.87 -9.30
N SER A 962 -6.79 -17.42 -10.02
CA SER A 962 -5.39 -16.94 -9.99
C SER A 962 -5.23 -15.51 -10.51
N LYS A 963 -6.18 -15.04 -11.32
CA LYS A 963 -6.27 -13.66 -11.84
C LYS A 963 -7.16 -12.75 -10.97
N GLY A 964 -7.65 -13.26 -9.84
CA GLY A 964 -8.51 -12.51 -8.91
C GLY A 964 -9.89 -12.19 -9.46
N LEU A 965 -10.41 -12.95 -10.44
CA LEU A 965 -11.68 -12.66 -11.12
C LEU A 965 -12.90 -13.27 -10.42
N VAL A 966 -12.70 -14.24 -9.54
CA VAL A 966 -13.79 -14.96 -8.87
C VAL A 966 -14.40 -14.11 -7.76
N GLN A 967 -15.67 -13.76 -7.90
CA GLN A 967 -16.41 -13.02 -6.88
C GLN A 967 -16.69 -13.91 -5.66
N ARG A 968 -16.43 -13.39 -4.44
CA ARG A 968 -16.60 -14.15 -3.20
C ARG A 968 -18.06 -14.53 -2.91
N ASP A 969 -18.99 -13.61 -3.17
CA ASP A 969 -20.42 -13.78 -2.90
C ASP A 969 -21.22 -14.08 -4.17
N SER A 970 -20.67 -14.93 -5.04
CA SER A 970 -21.36 -15.46 -6.20
C SER A 970 -22.18 -16.70 -5.85
N SER A 971 -23.31 -16.87 -6.54
CA SER A 971 -23.99 -18.17 -6.59
C SER A 971 -23.34 -19.09 -7.62
N PHE A 972 -23.50 -20.40 -7.45
CA PHE A 972 -23.01 -21.37 -8.42
C PHE A 972 -23.91 -22.60 -8.51
N ALA A 973 -23.96 -23.14 -9.73
CA ALA A 973 -24.71 -24.33 -10.06
C ALA A 973 -23.97 -25.10 -11.16
N GLY A 974 -24.30 -26.36 -11.36
CA GLY A 974 -23.76 -27.09 -12.50
C GLY A 974 -24.76 -28.11 -13.00
N HIS A 975 -24.91 -28.21 -14.31
CA HIS A 975 -25.91 -29.10 -14.90
C HIS A 975 -25.39 -30.53 -14.93
N SER A 976 -26.07 -31.45 -14.25
CA SER A 976 -25.75 -32.88 -14.25
C SER A 976 -24.32 -33.21 -13.78
N LEU A 977 -23.36 -33.28 -14.71
CA LEU A 977 -21.94 -33.47 -14.40
C LEU A 977 -21.33 -32.22 -13.77
N GLY A 978 -21.71 -31.04 -14.27
CA GLY A 978 -21.11 -29.77 -13.86
C GLY A 978 -21.28 -29.50 -12.37
N GLU A 979 -22.23 -30.13 -11.68
CA GLU A 979 -22.44 -30.01 -10.23
C GLU A 979 -21.16 -30.38 -9.44
N TYR A 980 -20.47 -31.45 -9.87
CA TYR A 980 -19.22 -31.89 -9.23
C TYR A 980 -18.09 -30.90 -9.50
N SER A 981 -18.00 -30.41 -10.75
CA SER A 981 -17.04 -29.38 -11.15
C SER A 981 -17.24 -28.11 -10.33
N ALA A 982 -18.49 -27.66 -10.19
CA ALA A 982 -18.85 -26.43 -9.47
C ALA A 982 -18.54 -26.52 -7.97
N LEU A 983 -18.89 -27.64 -7.33
CA LEU A 983 -18.59 -27.87 -5.91
C LEU A 983 -17.09 -27.94 -5.63
N ALA A 984 -16.33 -28.60 -6.51
CA ALA A 984 -14.88 -28.64 -6.39
C ALA A 984 -14.23 -27.28 -6.73
N ALA A 985 -14.81 -26.50 -7.64
CA ALA A 985 -14.32 -25.21 -8.05
C ALA A 985 -14.48 -24.14 -6.96
N LEU A 986 -15.70 -23.96 -6.42
CA LEU A 986 -16.00 -22.86 -5.51
C LEU A 986 -15.95 -23.21 -4.03
N ALA A 987 -16.25 -24.46 -3.68
CA ALA A 987 -16.33 -24.90 -2.28
C ALA A 987 -15.19 -25.85 -1.88
N ASP A 988 -14.30 -26.22 -2.81
CA ASP A 988 -13.17 -27.12 -2.59
C ASP A 988 -13.54 -28.44 -1.86
N VAL A 989 -14.77 -28.93 -2.08
CA VAL A 989 -15.35 -30.06 -1.34
C VAL A 989 -14.48 -31.33 -1.44
N MET A 990 -13.71 -31.46 -2.52
CA MET A 990 -12.76 -32.56 -2.71
C MET A 990 -11.56 -32.13 -3.57
N PRO A 991 -10.37 -32.74 -3.36
CA PRO A 991 -9.20 -32.46 -4.18
C PRO A 991 -9.36 -33.02 -5.60
N ILE A 992 -8.52 -32.54 -6.53
CA ILE A 992 -8.56 -32.90 -7.96
C ILE A 992 -8.53 -34.42 -8.16
N GLU A 993 -7.69 -35.13 -7.42
CA GLU A 993 -7.51 -36.59 -7.53
C GLU A 993 -8.77 -37.35 -7.08
N SER A 994 -9.46 -36.85 -6.04
CA SER A 994 -10.75 -37.37 -5.60
C SER A 994 -11.84 -37.06 -6.62
N LEU A 995 -11.89 -35.82 -7.10
CA LEU A 995 -12.86 -35.35 -8.10
C LEU A 995 -12.84 -36.23 -9.34
N VAL A 996 -11.67 -36.41 -9.96
CA VAL A 996 -11.54 -37.21 -11.20
C VAL A 996 -11.86 -38.67 -10.97
N SER A 997 -11.55 -39.22 -9.79
CA SER A 997 -11.91 -40.58 -9.40
C SER A 997 -13.42 -40.75 -9.24
N VAL A 998 -14.09 -39.77 -8.63
CA VAL A 998 -15.55 -39.75 -8.44
C VAL A 998 -16.27 -39.69 -9.78
N VAL A 999 -15.88 -38.77 -10.67
CA VAL A 999 -16.57 -38.62 -11.96
C VAL A 999 -16.23 -39.76 -12.94
N PHE A 1000 -15.02 -40.34 -12.85
CA PHE A 1000 -14.67 -41.56 -13.59
C PHE A 1000 -15.53 -42.76 -13.14
N TYR A 1001 -15.62 -42.98 -11.83
CA TYR A 1001 -16.43 -44.06 -11.26
C TYR A 1001 -17.92 -43.85 -11.51
N ARG A 1002 -18.40 -42.60 -11.47
CA ARG A 1002 -19.76 -42.22 -11.85
C ARG A 1002 -20.06 -42.63 -13.30
N GLY A 1003 -19.19 -42.25 -14.24
CA GLY A 1003 -19.34 -42.61 -15.65
C GLY A 1003 -19.35 -44.13 -15.88
N LEU A 1004 -18.47 -44.88 -15.20
CA LEU A 1004 -18.47 -46.34 -15.26
C LEU A 1004 -19.76 -46.96 -14.71
N THR A 1005 -20.19 -46.53 -13.51
CA THR A 1005 -21.41 -47.04 -12.85
C THR A 1005 -22.64 -46.81 -13.74
N MET A 1006 -22.72 -45.63 -14.36
CA MET A 1006 -23.78 -45.28 -15.30
C MET A 1006 -23.74 -46.17 -16.55
N GLN A 1007 -22.56 -46.46 -17.09
CA GLN A 1007 -22.42 -47.25 -18.31
C GLN A 1007 -22.76 -48.74 -18.11
N VAL A 1008 -22.43 -49.31 -16.94
CA VAL A 1008 -22.70 -50.73 -16.61
C VAL A 1008 -24.11 -50.97 -16.06
N ALA A 1009 -24.83 -49.93 -15.64
CA ALA A 1009 -26.19 -50.05 -15.12
C ALA A 1009 -27.20 -50.52 -16.18
N VAL A 1010 -26.86 -50.42 -17.46
CA VAL A 1010 -27.74 -50.77 -18.57
C VAL A 1010 -27.25 -52.04 -19.25
N GLU A 1011 -28.15 -53.01 -19.43
CA GLU A 1011 -27.88 -54.23 -20.18
C GLU A 1011 -27.66 -53.91 -21.66
N ARG A 1012 -26.67 -54.57 -22.26
CA ARG A 1012 -26.27 -54.36 -23.65
C ARG A 1012 -26.30 -55.67 -24.42
N ASP A 1013 -26.66 -55.59 -25.70
CA ASP A 1013 -26.62 -56.74 -26.60
C ASP A 1013 -25.18 -57.13 -26.98
N ALA A 1014 -25.01 -58.23 -27.73
CA ALA A 1014 -23.70 -58.69 -28.20
C ALA A 1014 -22.96 -57.68 -29.11
N SER A 1015 -23.67 -56.67 -29.63
CA SER A 1015 -23.10 -55.56 -30.42
C SER A 1015 -22.88 -54.29 -29.57
N GLY A 1016 -23.07 -54.36 -28.25
CA GLY A 1016 -22.87 -53.27 -27.30
C GLY A 1016 -24.01 -52.24 -27.27
N ARG A 1017 -25.15 -52.49 -27.93
CA ARG A 1017 -26.29 -51.56 -28.02
C ARG A 1017 -27.22 -51.70 -26.82
N SER A 1018 -27.83 -50.59 -26.43
CA SER A 1018 -28.78 -50.47 -25.33
C SER A 1018 -30.22 -50.36 -25.85
N ASN A 1019 -31.19 -50.82 -25.05
CA ASN A 1019 -32.62 -50.59 -25.29
C ASN A 1019 -33.13 -49.26 -24.71
N TYR A 1020 -32.24 -48.40 -24.23
CA TYR A 1020 -32.57 -47.10 -23.67
C TYR A 1020 -31.88 -45.97 -24.44
N SER A 1021 -32.49 -44.79 -24.42
CA SER A 1021 -31.87 -43.57 -24.93
C SER A 1021 -32.48 -42.34 -24.27
N MET A 1022 -32.19 -41.16 -24.82
CA MET A 1022 -32.71 -39.88 -24.39
C MET A 1022 -33.12 -39.05 -25.60
N CYS A 1023 -34.17 -38.25 -25.48
CA CYS A 1023 -34.69 -37.41 -26.53
C CYS A 1023 -34.99 -36.01 -26.00
N ALA A 1024 -34.43 -34.98 -26.65
CA ALA A 1024 -34.83 -33.60 -26.38
C ALA A 1024 -36.21 -33.34 -26.98
N VAL A 1025 -37.11 -32.72 -26.21
CA VAL A 1025 -38.47 -32.39 -26.62
C VAL A 1025 -38.66 -30.89 -26.51
N ASN A 1026 -39.21 -30.30 -27.57
CA ASN A 1026 -39.58 -28.88 -27.62
C ASN A 1026 -41.10 -28.72 -27.71
N PRO A 1027 -41.79 -28.55 -26.56
CA PRO A 1027 -43.24 -28.34 -26.48
C PRO A 1027 -43.80 -27.28 -27.44
N SER A 1028 -43.12 -26.14 -27.56
CA SER A 1028 -43.56 -25.04 -28.45
C SER A 1028 -43.69 -25.44 -29.92
N ARG A 1029 -43.01 -26.51 -30.36
CA ARG A 1029 -43.13 -27.02 -31.74
C ARG A 1029 -44.41 -27.84 -31.95
N ILE A 1030 -45.04 -28.34 -30.88
CA ILE A 1030 -46.32 -29.04 -30.91
C ILE A 1030 -47.46 -28.02 -31.08
N SER A 1031 -47.70 -27.17 -30.09
CA SER A 1031 -48.66 -26.06 -30.14
C SER A 1031 -48.16 -24.89 -29.28
N LYS A 1032 -48.68 -23.68 -29.52
CA LYS A 1032 -48.41 -22.50 -28.67
C LYS A 1032 -48.99 -22.67 -27.25
N THR A 1033 -50.02 -23.49 -27.12
CA THR A 1033 -50.72 -23.80 -25.86
C THR A 1033 -50.18 -25.04 -25.15
N PHE A 1034 -49.23 -25.76 -25.76
CA PHE A 1034 -48.65 -26.96 -25.17
C PHE A 1034 -47.56 -26.58 -24.16
N ASN A 1035 -47.89 -26.60 -22.88
CA ASN A 1035 -47.02 -26.18 -21.78
C ASN A 1035 -46.29 -27.37 -21.09
N GLU A 1036 -45.54 -27.07 -20.03
CA GLU A 1036 -44.84 -28.08 -19.23
C GLU A 1036 -45.76 -29.18 -18.68
N GLN A 1037 -46.90 -28.80 -18.08
CA GLN A 1037 -47.85 -29.73 -17.50
C GLN A 1037 -48.45 -30.66 -18.56
N ALA A 1038 -48.70 -30.14 -19.76
CA ALA A 1038 -49.16 -30.96 -20.88
C ALA A 1038 -48.11 -32.00 -21.30
N LEU A 1039 -46.82 -31.65 -21.29
CA LEU A 1039 -45.75 -32.62 -21.57
C LEU A 1039 -45.64 -33.68 -20.46
N GLN A 1040 -45.67 -33.25 -19.19
CA GLN A 1040 -45.67 -34.13 -18.02
C GLN A 1040 -46.83 -35.13 -18.12
N TYR A 1041 -48.04 -34.63 -18.38
CA TYR A 1041 -49.23 -35.45 -18.52
C TYR A 1041 -49.11 -36.48 -19.65
N VAL A 1042 -48.58 -36.08 -20.81
CA VAL A 1042 -48.34 -37.03 -21.92
C VAL A 1042 -47.32 -38.10 -21.55
N VAL A 1043 -46.20 -37.71 -20.93
CA VAL A 1043 -45.13 -38.64 -20.53
C VAL A 1043 -45.62 -39.62 -19.47
N GLU A 1044 -46.32 -39.13 -18.43
CA GLU A 1044 -46.88 -39.95 -17.35
C GLU A 1044 -47.90 -40.96 -17.86
N ASN A 1045 -48.81 -40.55 -18.76
CA ASN A 1045 -49.80 -41.46 -19.33
C ASN A 1045 -49.17 -42.51 -20.27
N ILE A 1046 -48.12 -42.14 -21.02
CA ILE A 1046 -47.37 -43.13 -21.82
C ILE A 1046 -46.71 -44.17 -20.91
N ALA A 1047 -46.04 -43.72 -19.83
CA ALA A 1047 -45.39 -44.60 -18.88
C ALA A 1047 -46.40 -45.51 -18.14
N GLU A 1048 -47.53 -44.94 -17.70
CA GLU A 1048 -48.58 -45.68 -16.98
C GLU A 1048 -49.27 -46.73 -17.88
N GLU A 1049 -49.58 -46.39 -19.13
CA GLU A 1049 -50.29 -47.29 -20.04
C GLU A 1049 -49.39 -48.41 -20.58
N THR A 1050 -48.17 -48.06 -21.03
CA THR A 1050 -47.26 -49.04 -21.65
C THR A 1050 -46.44 -49.85 -20.64
N LYS A 1051 -46.35 -49.38 -19.39
CA LYS A 1051 -45.44 -49.87 -18.34
C LYS A 1051 -43.95 -49.78 -18.72
N TRP A 1052 -43.60 -49.13 -19.82
CA TRP A 1052 -42.22 -48.84 -20.20
C TRP A 1052 -41.71 -47.63 -19.43
N LEU A 1053 -40.41 -47.61 -19.15
CA LEU A 1053 -39.77 -46.45 -18.52
C LEU A 1053 -39.80 -45.26 -19.49
N LEU A 1054 -40.42 -44.15 -19.08
CA LEU A 1054 -40.32 -42.86 -19.73
C LEU A 1054 -40.48 -41.75 -18.69
N GLU A 1055 -39.48 -40.89 -18.57
CA GLU A 1055 -39.49 -39.80 -17.60
C GLU A 1055 -38.90 -38.54 -18.21
N ILE A 1056 -39.41 -37.37 -17.81
CA ILE A 1056 -38.74 -36.10 -18.09
C ILE A 1056 -37.59 -35.98 -17.09
N VAL A 1057 -36.36 -35.97 -17.59
CA VAL A 1057 -35.14 -35.99 -16.76
C VAL A 1057 -34.38 -34.68 -16.78
N ASN A 1058 -34.65 -33.79 -17.74
CA ASN A 1058 -34.12 -32.44 -17.75
C ASN A 1058 -35.22 -31.41 -18.00
N TYR A 1059 -35.33 -30.48 -17.05
CA TYR A 1059 -36.19 -29.30 -17.10
C TYR A 1059 -35.29 -28.09 -17.39
N ASN A 1060 -34.94 -27.87 -18.67
CA ASN A 1060 -33.90 -26.88 -19.02
C ASN A 1060 -34.48 -25.50 -19.28
N ILE A 1061 -35.48 -25.39 -20.16
CA ILE A 1061 -36.10 -24.12 -20.53
C ILE A 1061 -37.61 -24.31 -20.62
N ALA A 1062 -38.35 -23.52 -19.84
CA ALA A 1062 -39.80 -23.54 -19.78
C ALA A 1062 -40.41 -23.53 -21.19
N ASN A 1063 -41.25 -24.52 -21.49
CA ASN A 1063 -41.97 -24.71 -22.76
C ASN A 1063 -41.09 -24.82 -24.04
N MET A 1064 -39.76 -24.88 -23.92
CA MET A 1064 -38.85 -24.91 -25.08
C MET A 1064 -37.91 -26.11 -25.10
N GLN A 1065 -37.33 -26.48 -23.95
CA GLN A 1065 -36.33 -27.53 -23.91
C GLN A 1065 -36.51 -28.41 -22.67
N TYR A 1066 -37.02 -29.59 -22.92
CA TYR A 1066 -37.06 -30.70 -21.98
C TYR A 1066 -36.26 -31.86 -22.56
N VAL A 1067 -35.81 -32.79 -21.71
CA VAL A 1067 -35.23 -34.05 -22.18
C VAL A 1067 -35.97 -35.18 -21.51
N CYS A 1068 -36.51 -36.09 -22.31
CA CYS A 1068 -37.13 -37.32 -21.84
C CYS A 1068 -36.14 -38.48 -21.99
N ALA A 1069 -36.06 -39.34 -20.99
CA ALA A 1069 -35.24 -40.54 -21.00
C ALA A 1069 -36.09 -41.77 -20.76
N GLY A 1070 -35.74 -42.89 -21.38
CA GLY A 1070 -36.56 -44.08 -21.28
C GLY A 1070 -36.18 -45.18 -22.26
N ASP A 1071 -37.02 -46.20 -22.28
CA ASP A 1071 -36.95 -47.29 -23.25
C ASP A 1071 -37.10 -46.72 -24.68
N LEU A 1072 -36.35 -47.25 -25.64
CA LEU A 1072 -36.44 -46.83 -27.05
C LEU A 1072 -37.88 -46.89 -27.56
N ARG A 1073 -38.67 -47.88 -27.12
CA ARG A 1073 -40.08 -48.01 -27.47
C ARG A 1073 -40.90 -46.84 -26.92
N ALA A 1074 -40.66 -46.45 -25.67
CA ALA A 1074 -41.40 -45.36 -25.05
C ALA A 1074 -41.07 -44.00 -25.68
N LEU A 1075 -39.81 -43.78 -26.06
CA LEU A 1075 -39.38 -42.56 -26.76
C LEU A 1075 -39.93 -42.45 -28.19
N ASP A 1076 -40.03 -43.59 -28.88
CA ASP A 1076 -40.66 -43.65 -30.21
C ASP A 1076 -42.18 -43.43 -30.13
N THR A 1077 -42.84 -44.01 -29.12
CA THR A 1077 -44.26 -43.74 -28.81
C THR A 1077 -44.48 -42.27 -28.46
N LEU A 1078 -43.62 -41.65 -27.64
CA LEU A 1078 -43.68 -40.22 -27.36
C LEU A 1078 -43.55 -39.38 -28.64
N THR A 1079 -42.65 -39.77 -29.54
CA THR A 1079 -42.50 -39.12 -30.85
C THR A 1079 -43.76 -39.28 -31.69
N GLY A 1080 -44.38 -40.46 -31.72
CA GLY A 1080 -45.65 -40.73 -32.39
C GLY A 1080 -46.79 -39.85 -31.85
N VAL A 1081 -46.99 -39.86 -30.53
CA VAL A 1081 -48.05 -39.09 -29.85
C VAL A 1081 -47.87 -37.58 -30.10
N THR A 1082 -46.67 -37.05 -29.89
CA THR A 1082 -46.41 -35.61 -30.10
C THR A 1082 -46.55 -35.19 -31.56
N ASN A 1083 -46.18 -36.05 -32.51
CA ASN A 1083 -46.41 -35.83 -33.94
C ASN A 1083 -47.91 -35.83 -34.28
N TYR A 1084 -48.68 -36.76 -33.69
CA TYR A 1084 -50.12 -36.84 -33.89
C TYR A 1084 -50.83 -35.59 -33.35
N LEU A 1085 -50.52 -35.19 -32.11
CA LEU A 1085 -51.06 -33.98 -31.49
C LEU A 1085 -50.74 -32.73 -32.32
N LYS A 1086 -49.51 -32.64 -32.87
CA LYS A 1086 -49.12 -31.57 -33.79
C LYS A 1086 -49.96 -31.57 -35.07
N ALA A 1087 -50.06 -32.72 -35.74
CA ALA A 1087 -50.72 -32.84 -37.03
C ALA A 1087 -52.23 -32.56 -36.92
N GLN A 1088 -52.86 -33.04 -35.85
CA GLN A 1088 -54.28 -32.83 -35.57
C GLN A 1088 -54.60 -31.48 -34.92
N LYS A 1089 -53.58 -30.67 -34.60
CA LYS A 1089 -53.71 -29.38 -33.89
C LYS A 1089 -54.54 -29.51 -32.60
N ILE A 1090 -54.38 -30.62 -31.89
CA ILE A 1090 -55.12 -30.91 -30.66
C ILE A 1090 -54.54 -30.06 -29.54
N ASP A 1091 -55.41 -29.30 -28.88
CA ASP A 1091 -55.07 -28.51 -27.70
C ASP A 1091 -55.54 -29.24 -26.45
N ILE A 1092 -54.60 -29.89 -25.77
CA ILE A 1092 -54.89 -30.64 -24.54
C ILE A 1092 -55.47 -29.71 -23.47
N GLN A 1093 -55.03 -28.45 -23.42
CA GLN A 1093 -55.45 -27.53 -22.37
C GLN A 1093 -56.88 -27.03 -22.61
N ALA A 1094 -57.24 -26.71 -23.85
CA ALA A 1094 -58.64 -26.42 -24.20
C ALA A 1094 -59.57 -27.64 -24.05
N LEU A 1095 -59.06 -28.85 -24.27
CA LEU A 1095 -59.81 -30.09 -24.02
C LEU A 1095 -60.04 -30.34 -22.52
N MET A 1096 -59.07 -30.00 -21.66
CA MET A 1096 -59.24 -30.09 -20.19
C MET A 1096 -60.26 -29.08 -19.64
N GLU A 1097 -60.58 -28.01 -20.37
CA GLU A 1097 -61.64 -27.06 -20.02
C GLU A 1097 -63.05 -27.50 -20.49
N THR A 1098 -63.13 -28.35 -21.51
CA THR A 1098 -64.39 -28.73 -22.18
C THR A 1098 -64.82 -30.18 -21.95
N LEU A 1099 -63.90 -31.04 -21.51
CA LEU A 1099 -64.14 -32.45 -21.17
C LEU A 1099 -63.68 -32.73 -19.74
N SER A 1100 -64.19 -33.79 -19.12
CA SER A 1100 -63.69 -34.24 -17.83
C SER A 1100 -62.23 -34.73 -17.96
N ILE A 1101 -61.46 -34.67 -16.87
CA ILE A 1101 -60.07 -35.16 -16.85
C ILE A 1101 -60.00 -36.64 -17.26
N GLU A 1102 -61.00 -37.43 -16.88
CA GLU A 1102 -61.12 -38.85 -17.23
C GLU A 1102 -61.38 -39.05 -18.73
N ASP A 1103 -62.22 -38.21 -19.35
CA ASP A 1103 -62.47 -38.25 -20.79
C ASP A 1103 -61.24 -37.85 -21.60
N VAL A 1104 -60.51 -36.80 -21.18
CA VAL A 1104 -59.24 -36.40 -21.83
C VAL A 1104 -58.19 -37.51 -21.71
N LYS A 1105 -58.11 -38.17 -20.54
CA LYS A 1105 -57.24 -39.35 -20.34
C LYS A 1105 -57.61 -40.49 -21.29
N ALA A 1106 -58.89 -40.83 -21.42
CA ALA A 1106 -59.35 -41.91 -22.30
C ALA A 1106 -58.95 -41.66 -23.77
N HIS A 1107 -59.17 -40.45 -24.28
CA HIS A 1107 -58.77 -40.07 -25.64
C HIS A 1107 -57.25 -40.13 -25.84
N LEU A 1108 -56.47 -39.65 -24.86
CA LEU A 1108 -55.02 -39.70 -24.92
C LEU A 1108 -54.51 -41.16 -24.90
N VAL A 1109 -55.10 -42.03 -24.08
CA VAL A 1109 -54.75 -43.45 -23.98
C VAL A 1109 -55.05 -44.18 -25.29
N GLU A 1110 -56.14 -43.87 -26.00
CA GLU A 1110 -56.41 -44.42 -27.33
C GLU A 1110 -55.29 -44.07 -28.34
N ILE A 1111 -54.85 -42.80 -28.36
CA ILE A 1111 -53.74 -42.34 -29.20
C ILE A 1111 -52.43 -43.06 -28.80
N ILE A 1112 -52.17 -43.20 -27.50
CA ILE A 1112 -50.99 -43.87 -26.96
C ILE A 1112 -50.96 -45.34 -27.39
N ARG A 1113 -52.07 -46.08 -27.24
CA ARG A 1113 -52.17 -47.51 -27.62
C ARG A 1113 -51.88 -47.71 -29.10
N GLU A 1114 -52.44 -46.86 -29.95
CA GLU A 1114 -52.20 -46.95 -31.39
C GLU A 1114 -50.73 -46.63 -31.74
N CYS A 1115 -50.16 -45.59 -31.15
CA CYS A 1115 -48.73 -45.27 -31.35
C CYS A 1115 -47.82 -46.39 -30.83
N ALA A 1116 -48.12 -46.97 -29.66
CA ALA A 1116 -47.35 -48.08 -29.08
C ALA A 1116 -47.40 -49.34 -29.95
N ARG A 1117 -48.57 -49.69 -30.51
CA ARG A 1117 -48.73 -50.80 -31.45
C ARG A 1117 -47.90 -50.58 -32.72
N GLN A 1118 -47.83 -49.35 -33.22
CA GLN A 1118 -46.97 -48.99 -34.35
C GLN A 1118 -45.48 -49.11 -34.01
N THR A 1119 -45.09 -48.71 -32.80
CA THR A 1119 -43.72 -48.86 -32.29
C THR A 1119 -43.31 -50.34 -32.22
N GLU A 1120 -44.16 -51.22 -31.67
CA GLU A 1120 -43.88 -52.65 -31.56
C GLU A 1120 -43.77 -53.38 -32.91
N ALA A 1121 -44.42 -52.84 -33.94
CA ALA A 1121 -44.34 -53.38 -35.30
C ALA A 1121 -43.01 -53.03 -36.02
N LYS A 1122 -42.19 -52.13 -35.48
CA LYS A 1122 -40.91 -51.73 -36.08
C LYS A 1122 -39.81 -52.77 -35.83
N PRO A 1123 -38.82 -52.89 -36.73
CA PRO A 1123 -37.68 -53.80 -36.54
C PRO A 1123 -36.89 -53.47 -35.27
N THR A 1124 -36.46 -54.51 -34.55
CA THR A 1124 -35.58 -54.39 -33.38
C THR A 1124 -34.11 -54.67 -33.76
N PRO A 1125 -33.14 -53.90 -33.21
CA PRO A 1125 -33.31 -52.78 -32.29
C PRO A 1125 -33.86 -51.52 -32.98
N LEU A 1126 -34.66 -50.76 -32.24
CA LEU A 1126 -35.30 -49.53 -32.69
C LEU A 1126 -34.28 -48.41 -32.91
N ASP A 1127 -34.34 -47.75 -34.06
CA ASP A 1127 -33.59 -46.52 -34.33
C ASP A 1127 -34.51 -45.29 -34.24
N LEU A 1128 -34.27 -44.44 -33.24
CA LEU A 1128 -35.11 -43.27 -32.98
C LEU A 1128 -34.96 -42.24 -34.11
N GLN A 1129 -36.07 -41.89 -34.74
CA GLN A 1129 -36.12 -40.85 -35.76
C GLN A 1129 -36.50 -39.49 -35.18
N ARG A 1130 -36.11 -38.42 -35.86
CA ARG A 1130 -36.49 -37.05 -35.49
C ARG A 1130 -37.97 -36.82 -35.78
N GLY A 1131 -38.73 -36.36 -34.78
CA GLY A 1131 -40.11 -35.91 -34.94
C GLY A 1131 -40.24 -34.41 -35.20
N PHE A 1132 -41.48 -33.89 -35.13
CA PHE A 1132 -41.74 -32.44 -35.21
C PHE A 1132 -41.16 -31.69 -34.01
N ALA A 1133 -41.36 -32.24 -32.82
CA ALA A 1133 -40.95 -31.66 -31.54
C ALA A 1133 -39.88 -32.47 -30.81
N THR A 1134 -39.61 -33.71 -31.24
CA THR A 1134 -38.67 -34.63 -30.60
C THR A 1134 -37.37 -34.77 -31.41
N ILE A 1135 -36.23 -34.63 -30.73
CA ILE A 1135 -34.88 -34.73 -31.30
C ILE A 1135 -34.09 -35.75 -30.46
N PRO A 1136 -33.88 -36.97 -30.96
CA PRO A 1136 -33.10 -37.99 -30.27
C PRO A 1136 -31.65 -37.54 -30.03
N LEU A 1137 -31.12 -37.80 -28.83
CA LEU A 1137 -29.74 -37.47 -28.46
C LEU A 1137 -28.82 -38.60 -28.91
N LYS A 1138 -28.08 -38.35 -30.00
CA LYS A 1138 -27.17 -39.35 -30.57
C LYS A 1138 -26.00 -39.64 -29.62
N GLY A 1139 -25.64 -40.92 -29.50
CA GLY A 1139 -24.51 -41.36 -28.68
C GLY A 1139 -24.81 -41.46 -27.18
N ILE A 1140 -26.08 -41.32 -26.77
CA ILE A 1140 -26.51 -41.53 -25.39
C ILE A 1140 -27.40 -42.78 -25.32
N ASP A 1141 -26.97 -43.73 -24.50
CA ASP A 1141 -27.54 -45.08 -24.44
C ASP A 1141 -27.94 -45.49 -23.01
N VAL A 1142 -27.97 -44.54 -22.07
CA VAL A 1142 -28.37 -44.74 -20.68
C VAL A 1142 -29.35 -43.64 -20.27
N PRO A 1143 -30.46 -43.97 -19.57
CA PRO A 1143 -31.47 -42.99 -19.19
C PRO A 1143 -31.08 -42.27 -17.88
N PHE A 1144 -30.11 -41.37 -17.96
CA PHE A 1144 -29.58 -40.67 -16.78
C PHE A 1144 -30.63 -39.80 -16.08
N HIS A 1145 -30.49 -39.64 -14.76
CA HIS A 1145 -31.41 -38.92 -13.85
C HIS A 1145 -32.83 -39.50 -13.73
N SER A 1146 -33.13 -40.59 -14.44
CA SER A 1146 -34.38 -41.32 -14.25
C SER A 1146 -34.35 -42.22 -13.01
N THR A 1147 -35.53 -42.67 -12.59
CA THR A 1147 -35.67 -43.64 -11.49
C THR A 1147 -34.96 -44.97 -11.74
N PHE A 1148 -34.62 -45.29 -13.00
CA PHE A 1148 -33.84 -46.48 -13.37
C PHE A 1148 -32.51 -46.59 -12.62
N LEU A 1149 -31.82 -45.46 -12.43
CA LEU A 1149 -30.50 -45.46 -11.78
C LEU A 1149 -30.57 -45.47 -10.24
N ARG A 1150 -31.76 -45.54 -9.62
CA ARG A 1150 -31.92 -45.57 -8.16
C ARG A 1150 -31.17 -46.74 -7.52
N SER A 1151 -31.06 -47.88 -8.21
CA SER A 1151 -30.31 -49.06 -7.75
C SER A 1151 -28.82 -48.74 -7.53
N GLY A 1152 -28.21 -47.96 -8.42
CA GLY A 1152 -26.80 -47.56 -8.36
C GLY A 1152 -26.48 -46.43 -7.36
N VAL A 1153 -27.48 -45.79 -6.75
CA VAL A 1153 -27.26 -44.66 -5.82
C VAL A 1153 -26.57 -45.10 -4.53
N LYS A 1154 -26.90 -46.28 -3.99
CA LYS A 1154 -26.30 -46.81 -2.75
C LYS A 1154 -24.78 -47.00 -2.86
N PRO A 1155 -24.25 -47.77 -3.85
CA PRO A 1155 -22.81 -47.96 -3.99
C PRO A 1155 -22.09 -46.64 -4.30
N PHE A 1156 -22.70 -45.77 -5.12
CA PHE A 1156 -22.11 -44.46 -5.41
C PHE A 1156 -22.03 -43.56 -4.18
N ARG A 1157 -23.05 -43.55 -3.32
CA ARG A 1157 -23.01 -42.83 -2.03
C ARG A 1157 -21.89 -43.34 -1.13
N SER A 1158 -21.72 -44.65 -1.02
CA SER A 1158 -20.62 -45.26 -0.26
C SER A 1158 -19.25 -44.86 -0.82
N PHE A 1159 -19.13 -44.71 -2.14
CA PHE A 1159 -17.92 -44.20 -2.79
C PHE A 1159 -17.68 -42.72 -2.47
N LEU A 1160 -18.71 -41.87 -2.52
CA LEU A 1160 -18.61 -40.46 -2.14
C LEU A 1160 -18.15 -40.29 -0.69
N LEU A 1161 -18.70 -41.07 0.26
CA LEU A 1161 -18.28 -41.03 1.67
C LEU A 1161 -16.81 -41.40 1.90
N LYS A 1162 -16.20 -42.15 0.98
CA LYS A 1162 -14.76 -42.47 1.03
C LYS A 1162 -13.88 -41.40 0.36
N LYS A 1163 -14.44 -40.59 -0.54
CA LYS A 1163 -13.69 -39.62 -1.36
C LYS A 1163 -13.86 -38.17 -0.90
N ILE A 1164 -14.97 -37.87 -0.22
CA ILE A 1164 -15.25 -36.57 0.39
C ILE A 1164 -15.01 -36.71 1.90
N ASN A 1165 -14.03 -35.97 2.41
CA ASN A 1165 -13.78 -35.91 3.85
C ASN A 1165 -14.76 -34.90 4.47
N LYS A 1166 -15.15 -35.09 5.74
CA LYS A 1166 -15.97 -34.11 6.45
C LYS A 1166 -15.20 -32.82 6.73
N THR A 1167 -13.89 -32.93 6.99
CA THR A 1167 -13.04 -31.77 7.32
C THR A 1167 -12.76 -30.85 6.13
N THR A 1168 -12.97 -31.32 4.88
CA THR A 1168 -12.81 -30.48 3.67
C THR A 1168 -14.01 -29.57 3.41
N ILE A 1169 -15.14 -29.79 4.09
CA ILE A 1169 -16.37 -29.06 3.80
C ILE A 1169 -16.42 -27.79 4.65
N ASP A 1170 -16.33 -26.65 4.00
CA ASP A 1170 -16.65 -25.34 4.57
C ASP A 1170 -18.11 -24.97 4.23
N PRO A 1171 -19.06 -25.06 5.20
CA PRO A 1171 -20.46 -24.74 4.94
C PRO A 1171 -20.68 -23.28 4.50
N SER A 1172 -19.78 -22.35 4.87
CA SER A 1172 -19.91 -20.93 4.52
C SER A 1172 -19.75 -20.66 3.03
N LYS A 1173 -19.09 -21.57 2.29
CA LYS A 1173 -18.99 -21.54 0.82
C LYS A 1173 -20.23 -22.13 0.13
N LEU A 1174 -21.06 -22.91 0.83
CA LEU A 1174 -22.22 -23.60 0.29
C LEU A 1174 -23.53 -22.86 0.56
N ILE A 1175 -23.74 -22.43 1.81
CA ILE A 1175 -25.01 -21.88 2.29
C ILE A 1175 -25.40 -20.64 1.46
N GLY A 1176 -26.60 -20.66 0.89
CA GLY A 1176 -27.15 -19.57 0.07
C GLY A 1176 -26.49 -19.37 -1.29
N LYS A 1177 -25.39 -20.09 -1.60
CA LYS A 1177 -24.58 -19.91 -2.83
C LYS A 1177 -24.71 -21.09 -3.79
N TYR A 1178 -24.68 -22.31 -3.28
CA TYR A 1178 -24.76 -23.53 -4.08
C TYR A 1178 -26.22 -23.84 -4.43
N ILE A 1179 -26.53 -24.09 -5.71
CA ILE A 1179 -27.86 -24.52 -6.15
C ILE A 1179 -27.79 -25.98 -6.67
N PRO A 1180 -28.30 -26.97 -5.93
CA PRO A 1180 -28.30 -28.37 -6.37
C PRO A 1180 -29.34 -28.67 -7.45
N ASN A 1181 -29.06 -29.65 -8.31
CA ASN A 1181 -30.02 -30.06 -9.36
C ASN A 1181 -31.29 -30.73 -8.82
N VAL A 1182 -31.22 -31.38 -7.65
CA VAL A 1182 -32.37 -32.14 -7.08
C VAL A 1182 -33.41 -31.19 -6.48
N THR A 1183 -32.98 -30.17 -5.75
CA THR A 1183 -33.86 -29.25 -5.01
C THR A 1183 -34.14 -27.94 -5.76
N ALA A 1184 -33.30 -27.55 -6.71
CA ALA A 1184 -33.42 -26.33 -7.52
C ALA A 1184 -33.63 -25.03 -6.71
N ARG A 1185 -33.12 -24.99 -5.47
CA ARG A 1185 -33.09 -23.81 -4.61
C ARG A 1185 -31.74 -23.71 -3.88
N PRO A 1186 -31.35 -22.52 -3.40
CA PRO A 1186 -30.08 -22.36 -2.68
C PRO A 1186 -29.95 -23.33 -1.52
N PHE A 1187 -28.77 -23.95 -1.38
CA PHE A 1187 -28.46 -24.91 -0.34
C PHE A 1187 -28.52 -24.25 1.02
N GLU A 1188 -29.20 -24.90 1.97
CA GLU A 1188 -29.32 -24.44 3.35
C GLU A 1188 -29.18 -25.62 4.32
N ILE A 1189 -28.82 -25.30 5.56
CA ILE A 1189 -28.76 -26.24 6.68
C ILE A 1189 -29.94 -26.06 7.63
N THR A 1190 -31.14 -25.83 7.07
CA THR A 1190 -32.40 -25.65 7.81
C THR A 1190 -33.24 -26.93 7.80
N LYS A 1191 -34.15 -27.09 8.77
CA LYS A 1191 -35.01 -28.28 8.86
C LYS A 1191 -35.88 -28.45 7.61
N GLU A 1192 -36.47 -27.35 7.18
CA GLU A 1192 -37.25 -27.22 5.94
C GLU A 1192 -36.44 -27.68 4.72
N TYR A 1193 -35.13 -27.37 4.70
CA TYR A 1193 -34.25 -27.85 3.65
C TYR A 1193 -34.18 -29.38 3.56
N PHE A 1194 -33.97 -30.02 4.71
CA PHE A 1194 -33.85 -31.46 4.83
C PHE A 1194 -35.18 -32.18 4.58
N GLU A 1195 -36.30 -31.61 5.00
CA GLU A 1195 -37.65 -32.16 4.75
C GLU A 1195 -37.97 -32.23 3.25
N ASP A 1196 -37.65 -31.18 2.49
CA ASP A 1196 -37.85 -31.18 1.04
C ASP A 1196 -36.92 -32.16 0.31
N VAL A 1197 -35.65 -32.26 0.73
CA VAL A 1197 -34.73 -33.29 0.19
C VAL A 1197 -35.28 -34.69 0.47
N TYR A 1198 -35.80 -34.93 1.67
CA TYR A 1198 -36.41 -36.21 2.01
C TYR A 1198 -37.64 -36.51 1.14
N ARG A 1199 -38.52 -35.52 0.94
CA ARG A 1199 -39.72 -35.66 0.08
C ARG A 1199 -39.36 -36.10 -1.35
N LEU A 1200 -38.28 -35.56 -1.91
CA LEU A 1200 -37.85 -35.87 -3.29
C LEU A 1200 -37.06 -37.20 -3.40
N THR A 1201 -36.35 -37.60 -2.35
CA THR A 1201 -35.36 -38.70 -2.44
C THR A 1201 -35.70 -39.94 -1.60
N ASN A 1202 -36.55 -39.81 -0.59
CA ASN A 1202 -36.78 -40.81 0.46
C ASN A 1202 -35.48 -41.33 1.10
N SER A 1203 -34.48 -40.47 1.28
CA SER A 1203 -33.17 -40.84 1.82
C SER A 1203 -33.24 -41.30 3.29
N PRO A 1204 -32.82 -42.52 3.64
CA PRO A 1204 -32.81 -43.00 5.03
C PRO A 1204 -31.91 -42.15 5.94
N LYS A 1205 -30.77 -41.68 5.43
CA LYS A 1205 -29.84 -40.85 6.20
C LYS A 1205 -30.43 -39.49 6.59
N ILE A 1206 -31.22 -38.89 5.70
CA ILE A 1206 -31.89 -37.62 5.98
C ILE A 1206 -33.04 -37.84 6.97
N LYS A 1207 -33.78 -38.95 6.85
CA LYS A 1207 -34.79 -39.35 7.83
C LYS A 1207 -34.21 -39.45 9.24
N ASP A 1208 -33.04 -40.08 9.38
CA ASP A 1208 -32.36 -40.22 10.67
C ASP A 1208 -31.93 -38.87 11.26
N VAL A 1209 -31.46 -37.92 10.42
CA VAL A 1209 -31.13 -36.56 10.87
C VAL A 1209 -32.38 -35.79 11.29
N LEU A 1210 -33.46 -35.84 10.50
CA LEU A 1210 -34.73 -35.19 10.81
C LEU A 1210 -35.36 -35.74 12.11
N ALA A 1211 -35.24 -37.04 12.36
CA ALA A 1211 -35.71 -37.66 13.60
C ALA A 1211 -34.95 -37.17 14.84
N ASN A 1212 -33.69 -36.74 14.66
CA ASN A 1212 -32.81 -36.27 15.73
C ASN A 1212 -32.53 -34.75 15.65
N TRP A 1213 -33.36 -33.97 14.94
CA TRP A 1213 -33.08 -32.56 14.64
C TRP A 1213 -32.80 -31.70 15.88
N GLU A 1214 -33.56 -31.93 16.96
CA GLU A 1214 -33.44 -31.19 18.24
C GLU A 1214 -32.02 -31.28 18.83
N SER A 1215 -31.33 -32.41 18.66
CA SER A 1215 -29.94 -32.58 19.16
C SER A 1215 -28.94 -31.62 18.50
N TYR A 1216 -29.23 -31.12 17.30
CA TYR A 1216 -28.40 -30.15 16.59
C TYR A 1216 -28.74 -28.70 16.94
N GLN A 1217 -29.94 -28.43 17.49
CA GLN A 1217 -30.32 -27.10 17.99
C GLN A 1217 -29.74 -26.84 19.39
N ASP A 1218 -29.83 -27.81 20.30
CA ASP A 1218 -29.39 -27.64 21.69
C ASP A 1218 -27.86 -27.72 21.87
N GLY A 1219 -27.16 -28.47 21.00
CA GLY A 1219 -25.69 -28.54 21.00
C GLY A 1219 -25.01 -27.20 20.68
N GLY A 1220 -25.73 -26.26 20.07
CA GLY A 1220 -25.25 -24.89 19.82
C GLY A 1220 -25.30 -23.97 21.04
N ARG A 1221 -26.10 -24.29 22.08
CA ARG A 1221 -26.19 -23.48 23.31
C ARG A 1221 -25.12 -23.82 24.35
N ALA A 1222 -24.59 -25.03 24.34
CA ALA A 1222 -23.55 -25.45 25.29
C ALA A 1222 -22.12 -25.03 24.87
N ALA A 1223 -21.91 -24.65 23.61
CA ALA A 1223 -20.59 -24.26 23.09
C ALA A 1223 -20.28 -22.75 23.23
N SER A 1224 -21.26 -21.92 23.62
CA SER A 1224 -21.05 -20.47 23.79
C SER A 1224 -20.59 -20.06 25.20
N GLU A 1225 -20.43 -20.99 26.14
CA GLU A 1225 -20.05 -20.68 27.54
C GLU A 1225 -18.85 -21.48 28.11
N SER A 1226 -18.08 -22.23 27.32
CA SER A 1226 -16.95 -23.04 27.88
C SER A 1226 -15.63 -23.02 27.10
N SER A 1227 -15.18 -21.83 26.66
CA SER A 1227 -13.78 -21.66 26.22
C SER A 1227 -13.10 -20.43 26.82
N PHE A 1228 -13.32 -20.17 28.12
CA PHE A 1228 -12.44 -19.33 28.94
C PHE A 1228 -12.53 -19.81 30.39
N GLU A 1229 -11.82 -20.89 30.72
CA GLU A 1229 -11.24 -21.18 32.05
C GLU A 1229 -10.70 -22.63 32.04
N HIS A 1230 -9.39 -22.79 31.80
CA HIS A 1230 -8.67 -23.93 32.38
C HIS A 1230 -7.86 -23.41 33.56
N VAL A 1231 -8.52 -23.44 34.72
CA VAL A 1231 -7.93 -23.30 36.05
C VAL A 1231 -7.10 -24.55 36.34
N HIS A 1232 -5.88 -24.30 36.79
CA HIS A 1232 -5.02 -25.24 37.50
C HIS A 1232 -5.81 -26.03 38.57
N ALA A 1233 -5.83 -27.35 38.46
CA ALA A 1233 -6.06 -28.23 39.60
C ALA A 1233 -5.01 -29.35 39.55
N ALA A 1234 -4.12 -29.30 40.54
CA ALA A 1234 -3.09 -30.28 40.79
C ALA A 1234 -3.69 -31.52 41.45
N ASP A 1235 -3.42 -32.69 40.86
CA ASP A 1235 -3.52 -33.97 41.57
C ASP A 1235 -2.12 -34.32 42.10
N THR A 1236 -1.92 -34.05 43.39
CA THR A 1236 -0.88 -34.68 44.21
C THR A 1236 -1.52 -35.81 45.00
N GLU A 1237 -1.12 -37.06 44.72
CA GLU A 1237 -0.99 -38.09 45.75
C GLU A 1237 0.06 -39.14 45.35
N THR A 1238 1.17 -39.10 46.11
CA THR A 1238 1.99 -40.21 46.64
C THR A 1238 2.53 -41.29 45.70
N ASP A 1239 3.87 -41.39 45.60
CA ASP A 1239 4.59 -42.44 46.34
C ASP A 1239 6.11 -42.19 46.49
N ALA A 1240 6.68 -42.83 47.51
CA ALA A 1240 7.93 -42.55 48.22
C ALA A 1240 9.27 -42.81 47.48
N SER A 1241 10.22 -41.86 47.63
CA SER A 1241 11.53 -42.02 48.32
C SER A 1241 12.43 -40.81 48.09
#